data_AF-A0A329RNJ9-F1
#
_entry.id   AF-A0A329RNJ9-F1
#
_cell.length_a   1.000
_cell.length_b   1.000
_cell.length_c   1.000
_cell.angle_alpha   90.00
_cell.angle_beta   90.00
_cell.angle_gamma   90.00
#
_symmetry.space_group_name_H-M   'P 1'
#
loop_
_entity.id
_entity.type
_entity.pdbx_description
1 polymer ?
#
loop_
_entity_poly.entity_id
_entity_poly.type
_entity_poly.pdbx_seq_one_letter_code
_entity_poly.pdbx_strand_id
1 'polypeptide(L)'
;MGSPLLKPCTPRFQGGDVSDCSDQVYLKSTWVTTSLRHPALRVLCCLIHLLLCFYLGVTSPLLTSPKTPFRFPVYGDLAKTVTTSFTWQKVLFQIALSVALMLFLRLVAYPRLVQHQWNWERSYHHATQTFSRLSRASATDTSPGLTTTRRSAMALHTFVSGGAPAAPVVRLQVWNVGSSHGSWTFITAAFPFLWAAVIYVIRKIVHESALDEWLFPEDMNDAWSTRSQFELQQALSTTLLGLSCLKLLVTLDWVLQDREYNRVLFGNWLSPMRRVYSEYLAVRVLWCWLSVFGLAFGGIYFGAIPIVQREWMQWALESENDVNDLDSLLSNASWNTLLSSLVVALDLLWVVQDWYFPSFASPVGSRMFGLHLDQVTFRFPFRFKLSFSSKWLGGFLVLALLLPLELCQFLQIATYSPHAYAQHVHMTSFRVLPLNVTHKDSNSFDETTQLMSQAGSLSRYFPWSEWDRAPAFAILLLSTAALSWLSKQERCKMCFAVFLGLSETHEGHLKILASVPATTKRDLSALQRLRTLYKLRARSDSFCIGLAGLSVVTVWLQFRAIWRSSAKYHRDMPLQAPGETYAALLLLITLFLLYQIYYRYRVKMEIMALRNQIPSDSRHSLLRSPRSLFLPFLAELLLCGVLLPPLVHGRVYFDEERYSLPRTTLEVVPACPRPLTMTTSKQSCDLQYSYPLEIVNMIVLVRLYWFAREIRNQLLKQLVAGKATTLSPAMLTRKEVPADSLWWSFRISFALRPSKVLLTLFVSLWVSTAVAVSIFERPFPSKLDGEDHALWLTLVTMTGVGYGDAYPITMGGRVFIILGAVVGGLAFISLMTSEFLDSLKGTKREHAVLSAMDKIKWESALRVCAARLIQAAWQQHHLVSTERSSSKQRGKRALDHELLKTAHQFKMCRKQKPMQSANASRLSVFYSREVENWLASRQEETTAQLDSLEQQMDKMETSLHLLLRV
;
A
#
# COMPACT_ATOMS: atom_id res chain seq x y z
N MET A 1 14.40 6.71 37.29
CA MET A 1 14.06 6.71 38.73
C MET A 1 12.60 7.08 38.89
N GLY A 2 11.84 6.34 39.70
CA GLY A 2 10.51 6.71 40.19
C GLY A 2 9.29 6.42 39.29
N SER A 3 8.86 5.16 39.21
CA SER A 3 7.52 4.76 38.72
C SER A 3 6.45 4.97 39.81
N PRO A 4 5.28 5.58 39.53
CA PRO A 4 4.19 5.58 40.48
C PRO A 4 3.42 4.25 40.40
N LEU A 5 3.45 3.54 41.52
CA LEU A 5 2.74 2.31 41.83
C LEU A 5 1.21 2.51 41.74
N LEU A 6 0.54 1.72 40.90
CA LEU A 6 -0.90 1.47 41.00
C LEU A 6 -1.13 0.43 42.10
N LYS A 7 -1.81 0.83 43.18
CA LYS A 7 -2.26 -0.06 44.25
C LYS A 7 -3.29 -1.09 43.73
N PRO A 8 -3.26 -2.35 44.21
CA PRO A 8 -4.31 -3.32 43.93
C PRO A 8 -5.52 -3.07 44.85
N CYS A 9 -6.72 -2.93 44.28
CA CYS A 9 -7.96 -3.00 45.05
C CYS A 9 -8.27 -4.46 45.40
N THR A 10 -8.26 -4.78 46.70
CA THR A 10 -8.81 -6.03 47.26
C THR A 10 -10.35 -5.96 47.33
N PRO A 11 -11.08 -7.06 47.10
CA PRO A 11 -12.53 -7.07 47.13
C PRO A 11 -13.05 -7.20 48.56
N ARG A 12 -13.90 -6.27 49.00
CA ARG A 12 -14.80 -6.49 50.13
C ARG A 12 -16.21 -6.68 49.56
N PHE A 13 -16.73 -7.89 49.72
CA PHE A 13 -18.11 -8.25 49.44
C PHE A 13 -19.05 -7.55 50.43
N GLN A 14 -20.03 -6.80 49.92
CA GLN A 14 -21.42 -6.73 50.41
C GLN A 14 -22.22 -5.71 49.58
N GLY A 15 -23.40 -6.12 49.10
CA GLY A 15 -24.41 -5.26 48.47
C GLY A 15 -24.34 -5.25 46.94
N GLY A 16 -25.30 -5.93 46.30
CA GLY A 16 -25.28 -6.24 44.88
C GLY A 16 -25.40 -5.02 43.97
N ASP A 17 -24.59 -5.04 42.90
CA ASP A 17 -24.88 -4.36 41.66
C ASP A 17 -24.25 -5.13 40.50
N VAL A 18 -25.00 -5.15 39.41
CA VAL A 18 -24.79 -5.90 38.17
C VAL A 18 -23.36 -5.73 37.66
N SER A 19 -22.64 -6.86 37.55
CA SER A 19 -21.31 -6.93 36.97
C SER A 19 -21.30 -6.29 35.58
N ASP A 20 -20.56 -5.19 35.48
CA ASP A 20 -20.28 -4.42 34.29
C ASP A 20 -19.40 -5.24 33.33
N CYS A 21 -20.03 -6.17 32.61
CA CYS A 21 -19.44 -6.90 31.50
C CYS A 21 -19.94 -6.27 30.19
N SER A 22 -19.75 -4.96 30.05
CA SER A 22 -19.94 -4.24 28.80
C SER A 22 -18.69 -4.41 27.91
N ASP A 23 -18.43 -5.67 27.53
CA ASP A 23 -17.61 -6.00 26.35
C ASP A 23 -18.38 -5.54 25.11
N GLN A 24 -18.42 -4.22 24.88
CA GLN A 24 -18.89 -3.66 23.63
C GLN A 24 -17.93 -4.13 22.54
N VAL A 25 -18.40 -5.11 21.76
CA VAL A 25 -17.83 -5.58 20.51
C VAL A 25 -17.90 -4.43 19.49
N TYR A 26 -17.11 -3.38 19.70
CA TYR A 26 -16.74 -2.49 18.64
C TYR A 26 -15.80 -3.27 17.72
N LEU A 27 -16.28 -3.48 16.48
CA LEU A 27 -15.55 -4.04 15.36
C LEU A 27 -14.06 -3.68 15.42
N LYS A 28 -13.26 -4.65 15.85
CA LYS A 28 -11.80 -4.61 16.05
C LYS A 28 -10.99 -4.36 14.77
N SER A 29 -11.61 -3.89 13.69
CA SER A 29 -11.00 -3.52 12.41
C SER A 29 -10.60 -2.04 12.33
N THR A 30 -10.89 -1.25 13.37
CA THR A 30 -10.70 0.21 13.45
C THR A 30 -9.32 0.67 13.94
N TRP A 31 -8.44 -0.25 14.36
CA TRP A 31 -7.18 0.08 15.06
C TRP A 31 -6.15 0.86 14.22
N VAL A 32 -6.13 0.73 12.89
CA VAL A 32 -5.18 1.50 12.05
C VAL A 32 -5.63 2.96 11.93
N THR A 33 -6.94 3.21 11.84
CA THR A 33 -7.50 4.56 11.77
C THR A 33 -7.45 5.30 13.10
N THR A 34 -7.44 4.62 14.25
CA THR A 34 -7.41 5.28 15.56
C THR A 34 -6.04 5.87 15.89
N SER A 35 -4.94 5.23 15.47
CA SER A 35 -3.57 5.73 15.72
C SER A 35 -3.23 6.99 14.89
N LEU A 36 -3.54 7.00 13.59
CA LEU A 36 -3.35 8.16 12.70
C LEU A 36 -4.25 9.35 13.05
N ARG A 37 -5.33 9.11 13.80
CA ARG A 37 -6.29 10.14 14.19
C ARG A 37 -5.95 10.81 15.52
N HIS A 38 -4.87 10.40 16.18
CA HIS A 38 -4.47 10.95 17.47
C HIS A 38 -4.33 12.49 17.40
N PRO A 39 -4.93 13.26 18.33
CA PRO A 39 -4.95 14.72 18.27
C PRO A 39 -3.54 15.33 18.25
N ALA A 40 -2.60 14.79 19.03
CA ALA A 40 -1.21 15.26 19.05
C ALA A 40 -0.50 15.10 17.69
N LEU A 41 -0.81 14.04 16.93
CA LEU A 41 -0.20 13.81 15.62
C LEU A 41 -0.66 14.87 14.60
N ARG A 42 -1.90 15.36 14.72
CA ARG A 42 -2.45 16.41 13.86
C ARG A 42 -1.77 17.75 14.10
N VAL A 43 -1.63 18.12 15.37
CA VAL A 43 -0.96 19.35 15.78
C VAL A 43 0.50 19.29 15.34
N LEU A 44 1.18 18.15 15.56
CA LEU A 44 2.54 17.92 15.09
C LEU A 44 2.65 18.05 13.55
N CYS A 45 1.71 17.48 12.80
CA CYS A 45 1.65 17.59 11.34
C CYS A 45 1.53 19.05 10.87
N CYS A 46 0.71 19.86 11.55
CA CYS A 46 0.54 21.28 11.23
C CYS A 46 1.76 22.11 11.63
N LEU A 47 2.42 21.78 12.75
CA LEU A 47 3.67 22.41 13.18
C LEU A 47 4.81 22.12 12.18
N ILE A 48 4.96 20.86 11.77
CA ILE A 48 5.95 20.48 10.74
C ILE A 48 5.67 21.21 9.43
N HIS A 49 4.39 21.27 9.01
CA HIS A 49 3.98 21.99 7.81
C HIS A 49 4.32 23.49 7.88
N LEU A 50 4.04 24.15 9.01
CA LEU A 50 4.41 25.55 9.25
C LEU A 50 5.94 25.79 9.16
N LEU A 51 6.73 24.93 9.80
CA LEU A 51 8.19 25.01 9.78
C LEU A 51 8.77 24.79 8.38
N LEU A 52 8.20 23.86 7.60
CA LEU A 52 8.62 23.62 6.22
C LEU A 52 8.28 24.80 5.31
N CYS A 53 7.09 25.42 5.47
CA CYS A 53 6.73 26.63 4.73
C CYS A 53 7.68 27.80 5.05
N PHE A 54 8.06 27.96 6.33
CA PHE A 54 9.07 28.94 6.74
C PHE A 54 10.42 28.66 6.07
N TYR A 55 10.91 27.42 6.16
CA TYR A 55 12.19 27.02 5.57
C TYR A 55 12.23 27.22 4.05
N LEU A 56 11.21 26.77 3.32
CA LEU A 56 11.12 26.94 1.86
C LEU A 56 10.98 28.41 1.45
N GLY A 57 10.36 29.23 2.31
CA GLY A 57 10.25 30.66 2.12
C GLY A 57 11.61 31.37 2.16
N VAL A 58 12.54 30.90 2.98
CA VAL A 58 13.89 31.47 3.20
C VAL A 58 14.92 30.90 2.23
N THR A 59 14.84 29.60 1.91
CA THR A 59 15.88 28.88 1.14
C THR A 59 15.68 28.90 -0.38
N SER A 60 14.54 29.36 -0.87
CA SER A 60 14.22 29.33 -2.29
C SER A 60 15.22 30.14 -3.15
N PRO A 61 15.83 29.54 -4.20
CA PRO A 61 16.76 30.27 -5.08
C PRO A 61 16.04 31.31 -5.95
N LEU A 62 14.70 31.30 -5.96
CA LEU A 62 13.88 32.27 -6.68
C LEU A 62 13.96 33.68 -6.06
N LEU A 63 14.37 33.80 -4.79
CA LEU A 63 14.55 35.08 -4.11
C LEU A 63 15.68 35.92 -4.73
N THR A 64 16.68 35.31 -5.38
CA THR A 64 17.77 36.05 -6.01
C THR A 64 17.52 36.35 -7.49
N SER A 65 16.31 36.10 -8.00
CA SER A 65 16.01 36.25 -9.42
C SER A 65 15.58 37.68 -9.74
N PRO A 66 16.22 38.37 -10.70
CA PRO A 66 15.74 39.65 -11.19
C PRO A 66 14.62 39.47 -12.21
N LYS A 67 14.60 38.34 -12.93
CA LYS A 67 13.66 38.06 -14.02
C LYS A 67 12.51 37.15 -13.59
N THR A 68 11.35 37.36 -14.17
CA THR A 68 10.13 36.55 -14.02
C THR A 68 9.96 35.62 -15.23
N PRO A 69 10.53 34.40 -15.28
CA PRO A 69 10.26 33.50 -16.41
C PRO A 69 8.85 32.91 -16.32
N PHE A 70 8.04 33.29 -17.31
CA PHE A 70 6.68 32.79 -17.49
C PHE A 70 6.65 31.47 -18.26
N ARG A 71 6.53 30.35 -17.55
CA ARG A 71 5.95 29.11 -18.09
C ARG A 71 5.12 28.37 -17.04
N PHE A 72 3.90 28.84 -16.76
CA PHE A 72 2.86 27.98 -16.16
C PHE A 72 1.43 28.38 -16.61
N PRO A 73 0.67 27.49 -17.28
CA PRO A 73 -0.67 27.81 -17.76
C PRO A 73 -1.83 27.54 -16.78
N VAL A 74 -1.62 26.89 -15.62
CA VAL A 74 -2.74 26.39 -14.77
C VAL A 74 -2.97 27.21 -13.48
N TYR A 75 -1.93 27.57 -12.72
CA TYR A 75 -2.05 28.36 -11.46
C TYR A 75 -1.21 29.64 -11.44
N GLY A 76 -0.47 29.93 -12.51
CA GLY A 76 0.36 31.13 -12.58
C GLY A 76 -0.45 32.42 -12.38
N ASP A 77 -1.67 32.45 -12.91
CA ASP A 77 -2.56 33.61 -12.78
C ASP A 77 -3.19 33.72 -11.38
N LEU A 78 -3.37 32.62 -10.63
CA LEU A 78 -3.76 32.64 -9.21
C LEU A 78 -2.69 33.29 -8.35
N ALA A 79 -1.46 32.82 -8.52
CA ALA A 79 -0.33 33.30 -7.74
C ALA A 79 -0.13 34.80 -8.00
N LYS A 80 -0.21 35.23 -9.27
CA LYS A 80 -0.17 36.66 -9.63
C LYS A 80 -1.23 37.46 -8.89
N THR A 81 -2.49 37.08 -9.04
CA THR A 81 -3.61 37.85 -8.46
C THR A 81 -3.59 37.91 -6.94
N VAL A 82 -3.12 36.85 -6.25
CA VAL A 82 -2.94 36.84 -4.78
C VAL A 82 -1.79 37.74 -4.33
N THR A 83 -0.75 37.88 -5.15
CA THR A 83 0.51 38.57 -4.79
C THR A 83 0.59 40.01 -5.31
N THR A 84 -0.16 40.36 -6.35
CA THR A 84 -0.09 41.67 -7.00
C THR A 84 -1.08 42.65 -6.38
N SER A 85 -0.60 43.43 -5.41
CA SER A 85 -1.33 44.50 -4.71
C SER A 85 -2.56 44.05 -3.94
N PHE A 86 -2.54 44.24 -2.61
CA PHE A 86 -3.61 43.86 -1.70
C PHE A 86 -4.83 44.79 -1.84
N THR A 87 -5.61 44.65 -2.92
CA THR A 87 -6.93 45.27 -3.02
C THR A 87 -7.98 44.29 -2.52
N TRP A 88 -8.68 44.66 -1.45
CA TRP A 88 -9.72 43.83 -0.81
C TRP A 88 -10.76 43.27 -1.79
N GLN A 89 -11.02 44.00 -2.88
CA GLN A 89 -11.96 43.62 -3.92
C GLN A 89 -11.52 42.37 -4.72
N LYS A 90 -10.22 42.27 -5.07
CA LYS A 90 -9.67 41.12 -5.81
C LYS A 90 -9.69 39.86 -4.96
N VAL A 91 -9.26 39.97 -3.70
CA VAL A 91 -9.27 38.87 -2.73
C VAL A 91 -10.70 38.38 -2.50
N LEU A 92 -11.66 39.29 -2.36
CA LEU A 92 -13.08 38.95 -2.19
C LEU A 92 -13.63 38.20 -3.40
N PHE A 93 -13.31 38.64 -4.62
CA PHE A 93 -13.73 37.97 -5.84
C PHE A 93 -13.18 36.54 -5.92
N GLN A 94 -11.91 36.34 -5.59
CA GLN A 94 -11.29 35.01 -5.60
C GLN A 94 -11.84 34.06 -4.55
N ILE A 95 -12.07 34.57 -3.34
CA ILE A 95 -12.73 33.81 -2.27
C ILE A 95 -14.15 33.44 -2.70
N ALA A 96 -14.91 34.38 -3.28
CA ALA A 96 -16.26 34.11 -3.77
C ALA A 96 -16.27 33.05 -4.91
N LEU A 97 -15.35 33.17 -5.87
CA LEU A 97 -15.21 32.23 -6.98
C LEU A 97 -14.84 30.82 -6.50
N SER A 98 -13.86 30.72 -5.60
CA SER A 98 -13.43 29.44 -5.04
C SER A 98 -14.52 28.78 -4.18
N VAL A 99 -15.26 29.55 -3.38
CA VAL A 99 -16.44 29.05 -2.64
C VAL A 99 -17.51 28.56 -3.61
N ALA A 100 -17.84 29.32 -4.65
CA ALA A 100 -18.84 28.94 -5.64
C ALA A 100 -18.45 27.64 -6.38
N LEU A 101 -17.17 27.51 -6.74
CA LEU A 101 -16.64 26.33 -7.41
C LEU A 101 -16.68 25.08 -6.53
N MET A 102 -16.30 25.23 -5.26
CA MET A 102 -16.40 24.15 -4.27
C MET A 102 -17.86 23.70 -4.07
N LEU A 103 -18.78 24.66 -3.98
CA LEU A 103 -20.22 24.38 -3.87
C LEU A 103 -20.74 23.66 -5.12
N PHE A 104 -20.34 24.09 -6.31
CA PHE A 104 -20.70 23.43 -7.58
C PHE A 104 -20.19 21.98 -7.65
N LEU A 105 -18.91 21.76 -7.35
CA LEU A 105 -18.31 20.43 -7.36
C LEU A 105 -19.00 19.49 -6.37
N ARG A 106 -19.37 20.02 -5.19
CA ARG A 106 -20.00 19.24 -4.13
C ARG A 106 -21.47 18.96 -4.40
N LEU A 107 -22.25 19.97 -4.77
CA LEU A 107 -23.72 19.90 -4.81
C LEU A 107 -24.27 19.47 -6.17
N VAL A 108 -23.52 19.69 -7.25
CA VAL A 108 -24.00 19.47 -8.63
C VAL A 108 -23.19 18.38 -9.34
N ALA A 109 -21.87 18.54 -9.41
CA ALA A 109 -21.02 17.64 -10.21
C ALA A 109 -20.94 16.22 -9.62
N TYR A 110 -20.70 16.11 -8.30
CA TYR A 110 -20.59 14.81 -7.65
C TYR A 110 -21.89 13.97 -7.70
N PRO A 111 -23.08 14.52 -7.35
CA PRO A 111 -24.33 13.76 -7.45
C PRO A 111 -24.64 13.28 -8.87
N ARG A 112 -24.42 14.11 -9.90
CA ARG A 112 -24.64 13.71 -11.30
C ARG A 112 -23.71 12.58 -11.74
N LEU A 113 -22.43 12.62 -11.34
CA LEU A 113 -21.47 11.56 -11.66
C LEU A 113 -21.84 10.23 -10.99
N VAL A 114 -22.32 10.28 -9.74
CA VAL A 114 -22.79 9.08 -9.02
C VAL A 114 -24.09 8.53 -9.62
N GLN A 115 -25.03 9.40 -10.01
CA GLN A 115 -26.27 9.00 -10.70
C GLN A 115 -26.01 8.35 -12.06
N HIS A 116 -24.98 8.77 -12.80
CA HIS A 116 -24.66 8.22 -14.11
C HIS A 116 -23.95 6.85 -14.02
N GLN A 117 -23.23 6.57 -12.93
CA GLN A 117 -22.57 5.29 -12.68
C GLN A 117 -23.47 4.26 -12.01
N TRP A 118 -24.55 4.69 -11.36
CA TRP A 118 -25.43 3.84 -10.57
C TRP A 118 -26.88 4.12 -10.94
N ASN A 119 -27.63 3.10 -11.38
CA ASN A 119 -29.09 3.20 -11.61
C ASN A 119 -29.83 3.44 -10.28
N TRP A 120 -29.69 4.66 -9.73
CA TRP A 120 -30.15 5.05 -8.41
C TRP A 120 -31.67 5.14 -8.33
N GLU A 121 -32.34 5.25 -9.47
CA GLU A 121 -33.80 5.34 -9.59
C GLU A 121 -34.51 4.15 -8.91
N ARG A 122 -33.99 2.92 -9.06
CA ARG A 122 -34.55 1.73 -8.41
C ARG A 122 -34.25 1.66 -6.90
N SER A 123 -33.03 2.00 -6.47
CA SER A 123 -32.65 2.00 -5.05
C SER A 123 -33.29 3.14 -4.25
N TYR A 124 -33.47 4.30 -4.86
CA TYR A 124 -34.09 5.48 -4.25
C TYR A 124 -35.59 5.29 -4.02
N HIS A 125 -36.31 4.71 -4.99
CA HIS A 125 -37.72 4.35 -4.82
C HIS A 125 -37.95 3.31 -3.71
N HIS A 126 -37.08 2.30 -3.61
CA HIS A 126 -37.18 1.32 -2.53
C HIS A 126 -36.86 1.94 -1.17
N ALA A 127 -35.78 2.72 -1.06
CA ALA A 127 -35.40 3.38 0.19
C ALA A 127 -36.52 4.30 0.70
N THR A 128 -37.07 5.16 -0.17
CA THR A 128 -38.16 6.09 0.18
C THR A 128 -39.45 5.37 0.61
N GLN A 129 -39.78 4.22 0.00
CA GLN A 129 -40.90 3.39 0.43
C GLN A 129 -40.68 2.79 1.83
N THR A 130 -39.50 2.23 2.13
CA THR A 130 -39.15 1.73 3.49
C THR A 130 -39.20 2.85 4.53
N PHE A 131 -38.68 4.04 4.22
CA PHE A 131 -38.72 5.19 5.14
C PHE A 131 -40.16 5.66 5.41
N SER A 132 -41.05 5.64 4.42
CA SER A 132 -42.47 6.02 4.58
C SER A 132 -43.28 5.03 5.43
N ARG A 133 -42.83 3.77 5.52
CA ARG A 133 -43.45 2.72 6.34
C ARG A 133 -42.98 2.82 7.79
N LEU A 134 -41.67 3.05 8.01
CA LEU A 134 -41.10 3.27 9.34
C LEU A 134 -41.59 4.58 10.00
N SER A 135 -41.80 5.64 9.21
CA SER A 135 -42.38 6.89 9.74
C SER A 135 -43.85 6.74 10.17
N ARG A 136 -44.59 5.81 9.55
CA ARG A 136 -45.98 5.49 9.92
C ARG A 136 -46.06 4.63 11.18
N ALA A 137 -45.15 3.66 11.34
CA ALA A 137 -45.05 2.85 12.54
C ALA A 137 -44.64 3.66 13.79
N SER A 138 -43.79 4.69 13.61
CA SER A 138 -43.44 5.62 14.69
C SER A 138 -44.59 6.53 15.15
N ALA A 139 -45.64 6.71 14.34
CA ALA A 139 -46.76 7.58 14.67
C ALA A 139 -47.86 6.86 15.48
N THR A 140 -47.84 5.52 15.53
CA THR A 140 -48.85 4.71 16.22
C THR A 140 -48.50 4.37 17.67
N ASP A 141 -47.26 4.62 18.12
CA ASP A 141 -46.77 4.24 19.46
C ASP A 141 -46.69 5.41 20.49
N THR A 142 -47.25 6.59 20.17
CA THR A 142 -47.29 7.69 21.15
C THR A 142 -48.53 7.60 22.04
N SER A 143 -48.34 7.24 23.31
CA SER A 143 -49.32 7.41 24.38
C SER A 143 -49.63 8.90 24.63
N PRO A 144 -50.87 9.26 25.02
CA PRO A 144 -51.29 10.65 25.13
C PRO A 144 -50.85 11.23 26.48
N GLY A 145 -49.72 11.94 26.50
CA GLY A 145 -49.30 12.64 27.73
C GLY A 145 -47.85 13.07 27.78
N LEU A 146 -47.34 13.82 26.79
CA LEU A 146 -46.19 14.71 27.00
C LEU A 146 -46.10 15.73 25.85
N THR A 147 -46.32 17.00 26.17
CA THR A 147 -46.21 18.12 25.22
C THR A 147 -44.75 18.49 25.00
N THR A 148 -44.06 17.78 24.09
CA THR A 148 -42.78 18.24 23.54
C THR A 148 -42.99 18.95 22.20
N THR A 149 -42.51 20.19 22.17
CA THR A 149 -42.59 21.13 21.05
C THR A 149 -42.08 20.54 19.74
N ARG A 150 -42.92 20.69 18.72
CA ARG A 150 -42.72 20.30 17.32
C ARG A 150 -41.52 21.08 16.72
N ARG A 151 -40.29 20.57 16.87
CA ARG A 151 -39.14 21.01 16.06
C ARG A 151 -38.48 19.80 15.38
N SER A 152 -38.50 19.88 14.07
CA SER A 152 -38.07 18.90 13.08
C SER A 152 -36.61 18.49 13.20
N ALA A 153 -36.38 17.33 13.81
CA ALA A 153 -35.24 16.47 13.54
C ALA A 153 -35.78 15.03 13.42
N MET A 154 -35.74 14.45 12.22
CA MET A 154 -36.01 13.02 12.04
C MET A 154 -34.88 12.24 12.69
N ALA A 155 -35.06 11.86 13.95
CA ALA A 155 -34.23 10.91 14.68
C ALA A 155 -34.80 9.51 14.46
N LEU A 156 -33.98 8.59 13.93
CA LEU A 156 -34.32 7.17 13.90
C LEU A 156 -34.21 6.64 15.35
N HIS A 157 -35.35 6.33 15.97
CA HIS A 157 -35.38 5.61 17.26
C HIS A 157 -35.27 4.11 16.98
N THR A 158 -34.21 3.44 17.47
CA THR A 158 -34.13 1.97 17.43
C THR A 158 -34.92 1.37 18.58
N PHE A 159 -35.79 0.40 18.28
CA PHE A 159 -36.65 -0.30 19.24
C PHE A 159 -35.87 -1.18 20.24
N VAL A 160 -36.50 -1.37 21.40
CA VAL A 160 -36.10 -2.18 22.55
C VAL A 160 -36.26 -3.67 22.22
N SER A 161 -35.24 -4.48 22.53
CA SER A 161 -35.42 -5.92 22.78
C SER A 161 -35.00 -6.19 24.22
N GLY A 162 -35.98 -6.49 25.08
CA GLY A 162 -35.75 -6.90 26.47
C GLY A 162 -36.89 -6.52 27.41
N GLY A 163 -37.70 -7.50 27.81
CA GLY A 163 -38.79 -7.36 28.79
C GLY A 163 -38.31 -7.27 30.23
N ALA A 164 -37.44 -6.30 30.56
CA ALA A 164 -37.05 -6.00 31.93
C ALA A 164 -37.15 -4.49 32.21
N PRO A 165 -37.83 -4.05 33.30
CA PRO A 165 -38.14 -2.65 33.54
C PRO A 165 -36.97 -1.91 34.21
N ALA A 166 -35.78 -1.85 33.59
CA ALA A 166 -34.66 -1.00 34.08
C ALA A 166 -33.44 -0.87 33.13
N ALA A 167 -33.51 -1.23 31.85
CA ALA A 167 -32.31 -1.14 30.97
C ALA A 167 -32.01 0.31 30.53
N PRO A 168 -30.74 0.78 30.59
CA PRO A 168 -30.37 2.11 30.13
C PRO A 168 -30.51 2.22 28.60
N VAL A 169 -31.34 3.15 28.15
CA VAL A 169 -31.56 3.45 26.73
C VAL A 169 -30.33 4.15 26.16
N VAL A 170 -29.46 3.42 25.46
CA VAL A 170 -28.37 4.02 24.67
C VAL A 170 -28.97 4.58 23.38
N ARG A 171 -29.26 5.89 23.37
CA ARG A 171 -29.71 6.61 22.17
C ARG A 171 -28.54 6.80 21.22
N LEU A 172 -28.44 6.00 20.17
CA LEU A 172 -27.53 6.27 19.06
C LEU A 172 -28.29 7.05 17.98
N GLN A 173 -28.03 8.36 17.86
CA GLN A 173 -28.55 9.15 16.75
C GLN A 173 -27.82 8.77 15.46
N VAL A 174 -28.47 7.96 14.62
CA VAL A 174 -28.00 7.71 13.25
C VAL A 174 -28.42 8.89 12.38
N TRP A 175 -27.46 9.70 11.96
CA TRP A 175 -27.71 10.83 11.07
C TRP A 175 -28.14 10.35 9.68
N ASN A 176 -29.29 10.84 9.24
CA ASN A 176 -29.77 10.64 7.88
C ASN A 176 -28.71 11.08 6.85
N VAL A 177 -28.43 10.18 5.90
CA VAL A 177 -27.60 10.38 4.70
C VAL A 177 -28.29 11.34 3.70
N GLY A 178 -29.10 12.28 4.18
CA GLY A 178 -29.90 13.22 3.39
C GLY A 178 -29.51 14.66 3.72
N SER A 179 -28.39 15.11 3.13
CA SER A 179 -27.96 16.53 2.94
C SER A 179 -26.46 16.64 2.62
N SER A 180 -25.71 15.53 2.69
CA SER A 180 -24.23 15.48 2.58
C SER A 180 -23.72 14.70 1.35
N HIS A 181 -24.42 14.78 0.22
CA HIS A 181 -23.99 14.10 -1.02
C HIS A 181 -22.87 14.87 -1.72
N GLY A 182 -21.63 14.69 -1.27
CA GLY A 182 -20.45 15.23 -1.94
C GLY A 182 -19.19 14.62 -1.37
N SER A 183 -18.44 13.85 -2.18
CA SER A 183 -17.15 13.34 -1.72
C SER A 183 -16.13 14.46 -1.78
N TRP A 184 -15.56 14.83 -0.63
CA TRP A 184 -14.47 15.79 -0.62
C TRP A 184 -13.22 15.28 -1.34
N THR A 185 -13.03 13.96 -1.50
CA THR A 185 -11.96 13.40 -2.36
C THR A 185 -12.11 13.81 -3.82
N PHE A 186 -13.36 13.99 -4.27
CA PHE A 186 -13.63 14.43 -5.63
C PHE A 186 -13.35 15.93 -5.75
N ILE A 187 -13.70 16.71 -4.73
CA ILE A 187 -13.38 18.14 -4.68
C ILE A 187 -11.86 18.33 -4.66
N THR A 188 -11.11 17.64 -3.80
CA THR A 188 -9.64 17.75 -3.73
C THR A 188 -8.97 17.45 -5.07
N ALA A 189 -9.51 16.49 -5.84
CA ALA A 189 -8.95 16.08 -7.12
C ALA A 189 -9.40 16.98 -8.28
N ALA A 190 -10.64 17.45 -8.29
CA ALA A 190 -11.22 18.19 -9.41
C ALA A 190 -11.11 19.71 -9.27
N PHE A 191 -11.11 20.24 -8.04
CA PHE A 191 -11.06 21.67 -7.75
C PHE A 191 -9.88 22.36 -8.43
N PRO A 192 -8.63 21.85 -8.35
CA PRO A 192 -7.49 22.55 -8.93
C PRO A 192 -7.64 22.72 -10.46
N PHE A 193 -8.02 21.65 -11.18
CA PHE A 193 -8.21 21.70 -12.64
C PHE A 193 -9.41 22.55 -13.06
N LEU A 194 -10.52 22.44 -12.34
CA LEU A 194 -11.73 23.20 -12.66
C LEU A 194 -11.51 24.70 -12.41
N TRP A 195 -10.79 25.04 -11.34
CA TRP A 195 -10.48 26.43 -10.99
C TRP A 195 -9.62 27.08 -12.09
N ALA A 196 -8.58 26.39 -12.55
CA ALA A 196 -7.73 26.84 -13.64
C ALA A 196 -8.50 26.98 -14.96
N ALA A 197 -9.33 26.00 -15.30
CA ALA A 197 -10.16 26.05 -16.51
C ALA A 197 -11.16 27.21 -16.47
N VAL A 198 -11.81 27.44 -15.32
CA VAL A 198 -12.76 28.55 -15.15
C VAL A 198 -12.06 29.89 -15.27
N ILE A 199 -10.85 30.06 -14.73
CA ILE A 199 -10.12 31.33 -14.87
C ILE A 199 -9.58 31.55 -16.27
N TYR A 200 -9.10 30.50 -16.94
CA TYR A 200 -8.74 30.59 -18.34
C TYR A 200 -9.93 31.04 -19.20
N VAL A 201 -11.12 30.48 -18.94
CA VAL A 201 -12.35 30.86 -19.63
C VAL A 201 -12.78 32.29 -19.27
N ILE A 202 -12.75 32.68 -18.00
CA ILE A 202 -13.07 34.06 -17.56
C ILE A 202 -12.13 35.04 -18.24
N ARG A 203 -10.82 34.77 -18.25
CA ARG A 203 -9.84 35.62 -18.92
C ARG A 203 -10.09 35.75 -20.42
N LYS A 204 -10.43 34.64 -21.09
CA LYS A 204 -10.78 34.67 -22.52
C LYS A 204 -12.07 35.44 -22.82
N ILE A 205 -13.05 35.40 -21.91
CA ILE A 205 -14.32 36.13 -22.04
C ILE A 205 -14.12 37.63 -21.75
N VAL A 206 -13.25 37.94 -20.79
CA VAL A 206 -13.02 39.29 -20.28
C VAL A 206 -11.96 40.04 -21.10
N HIS A 207 -11.23 39.35 -21.99
CA HIS A 207 -10.18 39.91 -22.83
C HIS A 207 -10.61 41.23 -23.51
N GLU A 208 -9.81 42.29 -23.34
CA GLU A 208 -10.04 43.66 -23.87
C GLU A 208 -11.21 44.46 -23.26
N SER A 209 -11.84 43.99 -22.18
CA SER A 209 -12.87 44.76 -21.46
C SER A 209 -12.28 45.59 -20.31
N ALA A 210 -12.99 46.61 -19.83
CA ALA A 210 -12.61 47.35 -18.62
C ALA A 210 -12.53 46.47 -17.34
N LEU A 211 -13.17 45.28 -17.38
CA LEU A 211 -13.03 44.26 -16.34
C LEU A 211 -11.71 43.49 -16.44
N ASP A 212 -11.08 43.43 -17.62
CA ASP A 212 -9.74 42.84 -17.81
C ASP A 212 -8.69 43.69 -17.10
N GLU A 213 -8.76 45.00 -17.28
CA GLU A 213 -7.87 45.96 -16.62
C GLU A 213 -8.03 45.94 -15.08
N TRP A 214 -9.26 45.73 -14.60
CA TRP A 214 -9.55 45.62 -13.16
C TRP A 214 -9.13 44.26 -12.56
N LEU A 215 -9.37 43.16 -13.27
CA LEU A 215 -9.19 41.79 -12.77
C LEU A 215 -7.79 41.21 -13.07
N PHE A 216 -7.24 41.55 -14.24
CA PHE A 216 -5.97 41.11 -14.81
C PHE A 216 -5.21 42.30 -15.45
N PRO A 217 -4.79 43.31 -14.66
CA PRO A 217 -4.17 44.52 -15.23
C PRO A 217 -2.99 44.20 -16.16
N GLU A 218 -3.10 44.55 -17.44
CA GLU A 218 -2.09 44.31 -18.49
C GLU A 218 -0.98 45.38 -18.53
N ASP A 219 -1.20 46.59 -17.97
CA ASP A 219 -0.21 47.70 -17.86
C ASP A 219 1.04 47.37 -17.03
N MET A 220 1.02 46.17 -16.47
CA MET A 220 2.11 45.57 -15.75
C MET A 220 3.08 44.83 -16.69
N ASN A 221 2.82 44.61 -17.98
CA ASN A 221 3.83 43.95 -18.84
C ASN A 221 5.12 44.78 -18.99
N ASP A 222 5.04 46.12 -18.96
CA ASP A 222 6.22 47.00 -18.96
C ASP A 222 6.74 47.29 -17.54
N ALA A 223 5.88 47.39 -16.52
CA ALA A 223 6.29 47.55 -15.11
C ALA A 223 6.81 46.24 -14.46
N TRP A 224 6.59 45.08 -15.07
CA TRP A 224 7.16 43.79 -14.65
C TRP A 224 8.56 43.54 -15.23
N SER A 225 9.02 44.39 -16.14
CA SER A 225 10.45 44.57 -16.35
C SER A 225 11.12 45.16 -15.10
N THR A 226 10.36 45.85 -14.24
CA THR A 226 10.84 46.63 -13.09
C THR A 226 10.54 45.98 -11.73
N ARG A 227 9.52 45.13 -11.61
CA ARG A 227 9.22 44.41 -10.34
C ARG A 227 9.99 43.09 -10.26
N SER A 228 10.94 43.02 -9.33
CA SER A 228 11.81 41.85 -9.15
C SER A 228 11.01 40.61 -8.71
N GLN A 229 11.34 39.43 -9.24
CA GLN A 229 10.78 38.13 -8.81
C GLN A 229 10.95 37.90 -7.29
N PHE A 230 11.91 38.59 -6.67
CA PHE A 230 12.09 38.68 -5.23
C PHE A 230 10.82 39.14 -4.49
N GLU A 231 10.20 40.27 -4.85
CA GLU A 231 9.00 40.79 -4.16
C GLU A 231 7.83 39.80 -4.25
N LEU A 232 7.67 39.18 -5.42
CA LEU A 232 6.64 38.18 -5.68
C LEU A 232 6.83 36.95 -4.79
N GLN A 233 8.06 36.44 -4.70
CA GLN A 233 8.39 35.26 -3.90
C GLN A 233 8.26 35.55 -2.40
N GLN A 234 8.62 36.76 -1.95
CA GLN A 234 8.45 37.20 -0.57
C GLN A 234 6.96 37.29 -0.21
N ALA A 235 6.13 37.91 -1.07
CA ALA A 235 4.67 37.95 -0.89
C ALA A 235 4.03 36.55 -0.88
N LEU A 236 4.48 35.65 -1.76
CA LEU A 236 4.02 34.27 -1.78
C LEU A 236 4.40 33.52 -0.49
N SER A 237 5.62 33.70 0.01
CA SER A 237 6.08 33.04 1.23
C SER A 237 5.33 33.53 2.48
N THR A 238 5.08 34.84 2.59
CA THR A 238 4.37 35.44 3.71
C THR A 238 2.89 35.02 3.74
N THR A 239 2.25 34.96 2.57
CA THR A 239 0.85 34.48 2.45
C THR A 239 0.72 32.99 2.79
N LEU A 240 1.62 32.13 2.30
CA LEU A 240 1.63 30.70 2.63
C LEU A 240 1.86 30.46 4.12
N LEU A 241 2.79 31.19 4.74
CA LEU A 241 3.08 31.07 6.16
C LEU A 241 1.91 31.58 7.03
N GLY A 242 1.27 32.68 6.63
CA GLY A 242 0.06 33.19 7.28
C GLY A 242 -1.11 32.20 7.22
N LEU A 243 -1.38 31.61 6.05
CA LEU A 243 -2.42 30.60 5.89
C LEU A 243 -2.09 29.30 6.66
N SER A 244 -0.82 28.91 6.72
CA SER A 244 -0.36 27.75 7.50
C SER A 244 -0.54 27.96 9.01
N CYS A 245 -0.31 29.17 9.51
CA CYS A 245 -0.57 29.51 10.91
C CYS A 245 -2.08 29.56 11.21
N LEU A 246 -2.90 30.09 10.30
CA LEU A 246 -4.37 30.02 10.41
C LEU A 246 -4.86 28.56 10.43
N LYS A 247 -4.27 27.67 9.62
CA LYS A 247 -4.56 26.22 9.63
C LYS A 247 -4.24 25.62 11.01
N LEU A 248 -3.08 25.94 11.59
CA LEU A 248 -2.73 25.49 12.94
C LEU A 248 -3.76 25.97 13.97
N LEU A 249 -4.18 27.23 13.94
CA LEU A 249 -5.18 27.78 14.87
C LEU A 249 -6.55 27.07 14.77
N VAL A 250 -7.04 26.81 13.55
CA VAL A 250 -8.29 26.09 13.32
C VAL A 250 -8.20 24.66 13.87
N THR A 251 -7.06 24.00 13.67
CA THR A 251 -6.87 22.62 14.16
C THR A 251 -6.78 22.54 15.68
N LEU A 252 -6.17 23.54 16.30
CA LEU A 252 -6.07 23.64 17.75
C LEU A 252 -7.46 23.84 18.38
N ASP A 253 -8.30 24.71 17.79
CA ASP A 253 -9.70 24.91 18.21
C ASP A 253 -10.48 23.58 18.15
N TRP A 254 -10.37 22.82 17.06
CA TRP A 254 -11.04 21.53 16.92
C TRP A 254 -10.57 20.49 17.95
N VAL A 255 -9.25 20.37 18.16
CA VAL A 255 -8.67 19.41 19.10
C VAL A 255 -9.06 19.73 20.55
N LEU A 256 -9.19 21.01 20.89
CA LEU A 256 -9.58 21.45 22.24
C LEU A 256 -11.09 21.28 22.51
N GLN A 257 -11.96 21.44 21.50
CA GLN A 257 -13.40 21.27 21.63
C GLN A 257 -13.84 19.81 21.83
N ASP A 258 -13.12 18.86 21.22
CA ASP A 258 -13.54 17.47 21.19
C ASP A 258 -13.25 16.76 22.52
N ARG A 259 -14.21 16.84 23.46
CA ARG A 259 -14.09 16.31 24.82
C ARG A 259 -14.48 14.86 24.93
N GLU A 260 -15.65 14.49 24.43
CA GLU A 260 -16.24 13.16 24.63
C GLU A 260 -15.47 12.07 23.88
N TYR A 261 -15.21 12.26 22.59
CA TYR A 261 -14.55 11.23 21.81
C TYR A 261 -13.10 11.06 22.23
N ASN A 262 -12.38 12.16 22.47
CA ASN A 262 -11.00 12.06 22.94
C ASN A 262 -10.89 11.41 24.33
N ARG A 263 -11.89 11.55 25.21
CA ARG A 263 -11.92 10.86 26.49
C ARG A 263 -12.15 9.35 26.33
N VAL A 264 -13.04 8.96 25.41
CA VAL A 264 -13.34 7.56 25.09
C VAL A 264 -12.14 6.86 24.46
N LEU A 265 -11.37 7.54 23.60
CA LEU A 265 -10.30 6.92 22.82
C LEU A 265 -8.87 7.15 23.34
N PHE A 266 -8.61 8.25 24.04
CA PHE A 266 -7.25 8.66 24.43
C PHE A 266 -7.12 9.06 25.92
N GLY A 267 -8.16 8.87 26.74
CA GLY A 267 -8.11 9.11 28.19
C GLY A 267 -8.00 10.60 28.59
N ASN A 268 -7.12 10.92 29.54
CA ASN A 268 -7.08 12.21 30.25
C ASN A 268 -6.18 13.30 29.64
N TRP A 269 -5.70 13.15 28.39
CA TRP A 269 -4.82 14.11 27.72
C TRP A 269 -5.36 15.55 27.72
N LEU A 270 -4.59 16.54 28.22
CA LEU A 270 -5.00 17.96 28.33
C LEU A 270 -6.41 18.21 28.90
N SER A 271 -6.90 17.35 29.79
CA SER A 271 -8.25 17.46 30.35
C SER A 271 -8.58 18.78 31.10
N PRO A 272 -7.66 19.43 31.86
CA PRO A 272 -7.99 20.70 32.53
C PRO A 272 -8.12 21.87 31.55
N MET A 273 -7.19 22.01 30.60
CA MET A 273 -7.22 23.06 29.59
C MET A 273 -8.45 22.95 28.68
N ARG A 274 -8.80 21.73 28.26
CA ARG A 274 -10.02 21.48 27.46
C ARG A 274 -11.29 21.78 28.22
N ARG A 275 -11.33 21.50 29.52
CA ARG A 275 -12.48 21.83 30.36
C ARG A 275 -12.73 23.34 30.35
N VAL A 276 -11.72 24.13 30.67
CA VAL A 276 -11.82 25.61 30.65
C VAL A 276 -12.21 26.13 29.27
N TYR A 277 -11.55 25.64 28.21
CA TYR A 277 -11.78 26.09 26.84
C TYR A 277 -13.17 25.75 26.28
N SER A 278 -13.75 24.60 26.67
CA SER A 278 -15.08 24.16 26.22
C SER A 278 -16.22 24.71 27.09
N GLU A 279 -15.97 24.93 28.38
CA GLU A 279 -16.96 25.39 29.36
C GLU A 279 -17.18 26.91 29.29
N TYR A 280 -16.11 27.70 29.12
CA TYR A 280 -16.20 29.15 29.01
C TYR A 280 -16.16 29.61 27.55
N LEU A 281 -17.34 29.78 26.95
CA LEU A 281 -17.49 30.20 25.54
C LEU A 281 -16.80 31.55 25.23
N ALA A 282 -16.86 32.51 26.15
CA ALA A 282 -16.26 33.83 25.97
C ALA A 282 -14.73 33.76 25.83
N VAL A 283 -14.07 32.91 26.63
CA VAL A 283 -12.62 32.70 26.57
C VAL A 283 -12.20 32.17 25.20
N ARG A 284 -12.95 31.20 24.66
CA ARG A 284 -12.70 30.65 23.33
C ARG A 284 -12.85 31.68 22.21
N VAL A 285 -13.98 32.40 22.17
CA VAL A 285 -14.25 33.38 21.11
C VAL A 285 -13.21 34.51 21.15
N LEU A 286 -12.88 35.00 22.35
CA LEU A 286 -11.84 36.01 22.56
C LEU A 286 -10.47 35.49 22.08
N TRP A 287 -10.08 34.27 22.47
CA TRP A 287 -8.83 33.66 22.03
C TRP A 287 -8.74 33.53 20.50
N CYS A 288 -9.80 33.07 19.84
CA CYS A 288 -9.85 32.94 18.38
C CYS A 288 -9.65 34.28 17.68
N TRP A 289 -10.41 35.32 18.06
CA TRP A 289 -10.33 36.62 17.41
C TRP A 289 -9.05 37.38 17.74
N LEU A 290 -8.54 37.29 18.98
CA LEU A 290 -7.23 37.85 19.33
C LEU A 290 -6.09 37.19 18.53
N SER A 291 -6.14 35.87 18.34
CA SER A 291 -5.12 35.15 17.56
C SER A 291 -5.17 35.53 16.07
N VAL A 292 -6.37 35.64 15.49
CA VAL A 292 -6.55 36.09 14.10
C VAL A 292 -6.14 37.55 13.92
N PHE A 293 -6.51 38.42 14.87
CA PHE A 293 -6.11 39.83 14.86
C PHE A 293 -4.59 39.98 14.98
N GLY A 294 -3.95 39.23 15.88
CA GLY A 294 -2.50 39.21 16.01
C GLY A 294 -1.80 38.74 14.72
N LEU A 295 -2.34 37.72 14.05
CA LEU A 295 -1.81 37.25 12.77
C LEU A 295 -2.00 38.26 11.64
N ALA A 296 -3.18 38.86 11.52
CA ALA A 296 -3.48 39.81 10.46
C ALA A 296 -2.77 41.15 10.65
N PHE A 297 -2.85 41.73 11.86
CA PHE A 297 -2.31 43.05 12.16
C PHE A 297 -0.81 42.98 12.51
N GLY A 298 -0.42 42.08 13.40
CA GLY A 298 0.99 41.89 13.78
C GLY A 298 1.81 41.19 12.70
N GLY A 299 1.30 40.06 12.18
CA GLY A 299 2.03 39.23 11.23
C GLY A 299 2.13 39.84 9.82
N ILE A 300 1.00 40.23 9.24
CA ILE A 300 0.90 40.66 7.83
C ILE A 300 1.01 42.19 7.69
N TYR A 301 0.21 42.96 8.44
CA TYR A 301 0.16 44.42 8.27
C TYR A 301 1.44 45.13 8.77
N PHE A 302 1.94 44.79 9.96
CA PHE A 302 3.23 45.29 10.45
C PHE A 302 4.45 44.54 9.89
N GLY A 303 4.23 43.50 9.09
CA GLY A 303 5.33 42.75 8.47
C GLY A 303 6.23 41.99 9.44
N ALA A 304 5.74 41.56 10.62
CA ALA A 304 6.56 40.77 11.53
C ALA A 304 7.05 39.45 10.88
N ILE A 305 6.24 38.82 10.03
CA ILE A 305 6.63 37.60 9.30
C ILE A 305 7.84 37.82 8.38
N PRO A 306 7.82 38.77 7.43
CA PRO A 306 8.97 39.03 6.57
C PRO A 306 10.18 39.58 7.34
N ILE A 307 10.00 40.28 8.47
CA ILE A 307 11.12 40.67 9.34
C ILE A 307 11.83 39.43 9.90
N VAL A 308 11.09 38.49 10.49
CA VAL A 308 11.67 37.25 11.04
C VAL A 308 12.37 36.43 9.96
N GLN A 309 11.81 36.36 8.75
CA GLN A 309 12.47 35.69 7.62
C GLN A 309 13.77 36.39 7.20
N ARG A 310 13.80 37.73 7.18
CA ARG A 310 14.99 38.53 6.84
C ARG A 310 16.11 38.36 7.86
N GLU A 311 15.82 38.48 9.14
CA GLU A 311 16.76 38.25 10.24
C GLU A 311 17.35 36.84 10.20
N TRP A 312 16.51 35.83 9.94
CA TRP A 312 16.98 34.45 9.78
C TRP A 312 17.89 34.28 8.56
N MET A 313 17.55 34.87 7.42
CA MET A 313 18.40 34.83 6.22
C MET A 313 19.75 35.46 6.48
N GLN A 314 19.78 36.62 7.13
CA GLN A 314 21.02 37.31 7.47
C GLN A 314 21.89 36.46 8.41
N TRP A 315 21.31 35.96 9.50
CA TRP A 315 22.00 35.07 10.44
C TRP A 315 22.55 33.82 9.74
N ALA A 316 21.78 33.19 8.85
CA ALA A 316 22.20 32.00 8.13
C ALA A 316 23.36 32.27 7.14
N LEU A 317 23.33 33.42 6.46
CA LEU A 317 24.39 33.81 5.52
C LEU A 317 25.68 34.23 6.23
N GLU A 318 25.58 34.84 7.41
CA GLU A 318 26.73 35.19 8.26
C GLU A 318 27.35 33.95 8.90
N SER A 319 26.54 33.04 9.45
CA SER A 319 27.01 31.82 10.12
C SER A 319 27.74 30.84 9.20
N GLU A 320 27.44 30.84 7.89
CA GLU A 320 28.10 29.95 6.93
C GLU A 320 29.55 30.38 6.61
N ASN A 321 29.91 31.64 6.84
CA ASN A 321 31.28 32.14 6.64
C ASN A 321 32.26 31.68 7.74
N ASP A 322 31.76 31.24 8.89
CA ASP A 322 32.54 31.00 10.12
C ASP A 322 32.95 29.53 10.37
N VAL A 323 32.93 28.67 9.34
CA VAL A 323 33.36 27.26 9.40
C VAL A 323 32.38 26.35 10.17
N ASN A 324 31.53 25.63 9.42
CA ASN A 324 31.04 24.28 9.76
C ASN A 324 30.34 23.66 8.53
N ASP A 325 30.86 22.55 8.02
CA ASP A 325 30.29 21.81 6.87
C ASP A 325 28.85 21.29 7.12
N LEU A 326 28.40 21.27 8.39
CA LEU A 326 27.13 20.66 8.79
C LEU A 326 25.86 21.45 8.40
N ASP A 327 25.92 22.78 8.28
CA ASP A 327 24.74 23.61 7.99
C ASP A 327 24.48 23.80 6.48
N SER A 328 25.44 23.38 5.64
CA SER A 328 25.31 23.38 4.18
C SER A 328 24.43 22.24 3.61
N LEU A 329 23.95 21.33 4.46
CA LEU A 329 23.45 20.00 4.07
C LEU A 329 22.00 19.95 3.55
N LEU A 330 21.15 20.92 3.92
CA LEU A 330 19.75 20.95 3.51
C LEU A 330 19.46 21.96 2.39
N SER A 331 20.44 22.76 1.99
CA SER A 331 20.22 23.89 1.09
C SER A 331 20.39 23.52 -0.40
N ASN A 332 20.03 22.31 -0.83
CA ASN A 332 20.09 21.96 -2.25
C ASN A 332 18.77 22.15 -2.98
N ALA A 333 18.86 22.39 -4.28
CA ALA A 333 17.71 22.37 -5.17
C ALA A 333 16.89 21.07 -5.06
N SER A 334 17.53 19.89 -4.97
CA SER A 334 16.81 18.61 -4.85
C SER A 334 16.12 18.44 -3.48
N TRP A 335 16.76 18.88 -2.39
CA TRP A 335 16.13 18.95 -1.07
C TRP A 335 14.92 19.90 -1.05
N ASN A 336 15.03 21.08 -1.66
CA ASN A 336 13.92 22.03 -1.78
C ASN A 336 12.74 21.42 -2.57
N THR A 337 13.00 20.65 -3.63
CA THR A 337 11.92 19.94 -4.35
C THR A 337 11.26 18.85 -3.51
N LEU A 338 12.05 18.09 -2.72
CA LEU A 338 11.52 17.06 -1.84
C LEU A 338 10.69 17.66 -0.69
N LEU A 339 11.18 18.70 -0.03
CA LEU A 339 10.48 19.36 1.07
C LEU A 339 9.20 20.07 0.60
N SER A 340 9.20 20.71 -0.57
CA SER A 340 7.97 21.28 -1.14
C SER A 340 6.92 20.23 -1.51
N SER A 341 7.34 19.04 -1.97
CA SER A 341 6.41 17.92 -2.17
C SER A 341 5.84 17.37 -0.86
N LEU A 342 6.63 17.39 0.22
CA LEU A 342 6.21 16.96 1.54
C LEU A 342 5.16 17.91 2.13
N VAL A 343 5.30 19.22 1.93
CA VAL A 343 4.31 20.24 2.31
C VAL A 343 2.92 19.90 1.74
N VAL A 344 2.83 19.68 0.43
CA VAL A 344 1.59 19.27 -0.24
C VAL A 344 1.08 17.91 0.27
N ALA A 345 1.98 16.96 0.53
CA ALA A 345 1.60 15.65 1.08
C ALA A 345 1.05 15.73 2.51
N LEU A 346 1.55 16.64 3.35
CA LEU A 346 1.04 16.90 4.71
C LEU A 346 -0.35 17.53 4.66
N ASP A 347 -0.63 18.37 3.67
CA ASP A 347 -1.98 18.89 3.40
C ASP A 347 -2.97 17.79 3.04
N LEU A 348 -2.59 16.91 2.12
CA LEU A 348 -3.40 15.74 1.77
C LEU A 348 -3.60 14.80 2.97
N LEU A 349 -2.56 14.61 3.79
CA LEU A 349 -2.63 13.80 5.01
C LEU A 349 -3.57 14.44 6.04
N TRP A 350 -3.53 15.75 6.20
CA TRP A 350 -4.41 16.48 7.11
C TRP A 350 -5.88 16.30 6.73
N VAL A 351 -6.20 16.42 5.44
CA VAL A 351 -7.55 16.17 4.90
C VAL A 351 -8.01 14.73 5.20
N VAL A 352 -7.10 13.77 5.15
CA VAL A 352 -7.35 12.34 5.46
C VAL A 352 -7.57 12.08 6.95
N GLN A 353 -6.89 12.84 7.82
CA GLN A 353 -6.98 12.65 9.27
C GLN A 353 -8.33 13.08 9.84
N ASP A 354 -9.11 13.89 9.11
CA ASP A 354 -10.38 14.42 9.61
C ASP A 354 -11.54 13.42 9.70
N TRP A 355 -12.37 13.63 10.72
CA TRP A 355 -13.34 12.63 11.12
C TRP A 355 -14.55 12.66 10.22
N TYR A 356 -14.91 11.49 9.74
CA TYR A 356 -15.96 11.26 8.74
C TYR A 356 -15.61 11.78 7.34
N PHE A 357 -14.34 11.89 6.98
CA PHE A 357 -13.99 11.93 5.56
C PHE A 357 -14.53 10.67 4.86
N PRO A 358 -15.30 10.78 3.75
CA PRO A 358 -15.48 11.96 2.91
C PRO A 358 -16.77 12.76 3.16
N SER A 359 -17.65 12.43 4.10
CA SER A 359 -18.92 13.15 4.32
C SER A 359 -18.79 14.41 5.19
N PHE A 360 -17.70 14.58 5.95
CA PHE A 360 -17.48 15.67 6.93
C PHE A 360 -18.74 15.94 7.76
N ALA A 361 -19.41 14.89 8.26
CA ALA A 361 -20.45 15.06 9.27
C ALA A 361 -19.80 15.62 10.55
N SER A 362 -20.43 16.62 11.17
CA SER A 362 -19.93 17.16 12.43
C SER A 362 -20.08 16.10 13.53
N PRO A 363 -19.04 15.81 14.34
CA PRO A 363 -19.29 15.21 15.64
C PRO A 363 -20.19 16.15 16.44
N VAL A 364 -21.08 15.56 17.24
CA VAL A 364 -21.98 16.30 18.14
C VAL A 364 -21.14 17.26 18.99
N GLY A 365 -21.49 18.56 18.99
CA GLY A 365 -20.91 19.55 19.89
C GLY A 365 -19.65 20.30 19.41
N SER A 366 -19.24 20.19 18.15
CA SER A 366 -18.16 21.06 17.59
C SER A 366 -18.72 22.38 17.02
N ARG A 367 -18.33 23.50 17.62
CA ARG A 367 -18.74 24.87 17.25
C ARG A 367 -17.84 25.45 16.15
N MET A 368 -18.38 26.36 15.34
CA MET A 368 -17.64 27.05 14.29
C MET A 368 -16.54 27.95 14.87
N PHE A 369 -15.36 27.98 14.24
CA PHE A 369 -14.22 28.79 14.69
C PHE A 369 -14.62 30.27 14.80
N GLY A 370 -14.31 30.91 15.93
CA GLY A 370 -14.66 32.31 16.20
C GLY A 370 -16.17 32.60 16.41
N LEU A 371 -17.04 31.59 16.31
CA LEU A 371 -18.49 31.72 16.45
C LEU A 371 -19.04 30.82 17.58
N HIS A 372 -20.23 31.19 18.07
CA HIS A 372 -20.95 30.42 19.09
C HIS A 372 -21.83 29.31 18.51
N LEU A 373 -22.09 29.34 17.19
CA LEU A 373 -22.99 28.43 16.49
C LEU A 373 -22.30 27.13 16.08
N ASP A 374 -23.02 26.01 16.16
CA ASP A 374 -22.57 24.70 15.65
C ASP A 374 -22.66 24.61 14.12
N GLN A 375 -23.70 25.21 13.56
CA GLN A 375 -23.97 25.24 12.13
C GLN A 375 -24.69 26.52 11.71
N VAL A 376 -24.41 26.99 10.49
CA VAL A 376 -25.12 28.09 9.84
C VAL A 376 -25.96 27.51 8.72
N THR A 377 -27.29 27.66 8.80
CA THR A 377 -28.21 27.11 7.81
C THR A 377 -28.88 28.21 7.00
N PHE A 378 -28.67 28.20 5.68
CA PHE A 378 -29.39 29.05 4.72
C PHE A 378 -30.55 28.28 4.11
N ARG A 379 -31.74 28.89 4.11
CA ARG A 379 -32.95 28.34 3.48
C ARG A 379 -33.23 29.11 2.21
N PHE A 380 -33.19 28.43 1.08
CA PHE A 380 -33.56 29.00 -0.22
C PHE A 380 -35.03 28.69 -0.54
N PRO A 381 -35.72 29.54 -1.32
CA PRO A 381 -37.16 29.40 -1.58
C PRO A 381 -37.55 28.07 -2.25
N PHE A 382 -36.64 27.40 -2.96
CA PHE A 382 -36.89 26.14 -3.65
C PHE A 382 -36.50 24.88 -2.85
N ARG A 383 -37.09 24.59 -1.68
CA ARG A 383 -36.82 23.38 -0.86
C ARG A 383 -35.34 23.03 -0.60
N PHE A 384 -34.39 23.91 -0.90
CA PHE A 384 -32.96 23.72 -0.76
C PHE A 384 -32.52 24.32 0.59
N LYS A 385 -32.00 23.45 1.46
CA LYS A 385 -31.41 23.85 2.74
C LYS A 385 -29.91 23.62 2.68
N LEU A 386 -29.12 24.70 2.70
CA LEU A 386 -27.68 24.64 2.77
C LEU A 386 -27.24 24.80 4.23
N SER A 387 -26.44 23.89 4.76
CA SER A 387 -25.96 23.94 6.15
C SER A 387 -24.44 23.88 6.18
N PHE A 388 -23.81 24.95 6.66
CA PHE A 388 -22.37 25.05 6.86
C PHE A 388 -22.01 24.65 8.29
N SER A 389 -20.95 23.87 8.44
CA SER A 389 -20.40 23.41 9.72
C SER A 389 -18.97 23.95 9.89
N SER A 390 -18.42 23.88 11.10
CA SER A 390 -17.04 24.28 11.43
C SER A 390 -15.99 23.69 10.47
N LYS A 391 -16.21 22.46 10.01
CA LYS A 391 -15.34 21.74 9.08
C LYS A 391 -15.29 22.31 7.66
N TRP A 392 -16.31 23.04 7.22
CA TRP A 392 -16.29 23.71 5.92
C TRP A 392 -15.23 24.80 5.86
N LEU A 393 -15.01 25.50 6.98
CA LEU A 393 -13.99 26.54 7.08
C LEU A 393 -12.58 25.95 6.90
N GLY A 394 -12.25 24.88 7.63
CA GLY A 394 -10.94 24.23 7.49
C GLY A 394 -10.75 23.54 6.14
N GLY A 395 -11.80 22.93 5.59
CA GLY A 395 -11.78 22.37 4.24
C GLY A 395 -11.56 23.45 3.16
N PHE A 396 -12.20 24.61 3.29
CA PHE A 396 -11.98 25.75 2.39
C PHE A 396 -10.55 26.30 2.52
N LEU A 397 -10.07 26.51 3.75
CA LEU A 397 -8.73 27.00 4.02
C LEU A 397 -7.65 26.13 3.36
N VAL A 398 -7.72 24.81 3.55
CA VAL A 398 -6.69 23.90 3.03
C VAL A 398 -6.88 23.62 1.54
N LEU A 399 -8.10 23.32 1.08
CA LEU A 399 -8.31 22.87 -0.31
C LEU A 399 -8.43 24.00 -1.33
N ALA A 400 -8.97 25.15 -0.93
CA ALA A 400 -9.20 26.26 -1.84
C ALA A 400 -8.11 27.32 -1.80
N LEU A 401 -7.49 27.55 -0.63
CA LEU A 401 -6.47 28.58 -0.47
C LEU A 401 -5.05 28.00 -0.43
N LEU A 402 -4.79 27.04 0.46
CA LEU A 402 -3.43 26.53 0.70
C LEU A 402 -2.91 25.65 -0.45
N LEU A 403 -3.61 24.54 -0.74
CA LEU A 403 -3.16 23.50 -1.67
C LEU A 403 -2.87 24.00 -3.10
N PRO A 404 -3.66 24.91 -3.70
CA PRO A 404 -3.33 25.48 -5.01
C PRO A 404 -2.05 26.32 -5.01
N LEU A 405 -1.82 27.12 -3.96
CA LEU A 405 -0.62 27.95 -3.82
C LEU A 405 0.63 27.09 -3.57
N GLU A 406 0.52 26.06 -2.72
CA GLU A 406 1.60 25.11 -2.47
C GLU A 406 1.95 24.27 -3.69
N LEU A 407 0.95 23.83 -4.45
CA LEU A 407 1.18 23.13 -5.72
C LEU A 407 1.88 24.05 -6.74
N CYS A 408 1.54 25.34 -6.75
CA CYS A 408 2.21 26.33 -7.58
C CYS A 408 3.69 26.49 -7.19
N GLN A 409 3.97 26.65 -5.88
CA GLN A 409 5.33 26.75 -5.36
C GLN A 409 6.14 25.47 -5.65
N PHE A 410 5.54 24.29 -5.43
CA PHE A 410 6.16 23.00 -5.76
C PHE A 410 6.55 22.91 -7.23
N LEU A 411 5.63 23.26 -8.14
CA LEU A 411 5.89 23.21 -9.58
C LEU A 411 7.01 24.17 -9.98
N GLN A 412 7.04 25.39 -9.43
CA GLN A 412 8.11 26.37 -9.67
C GLN A 412 9.48 25.84 -9.26
N ILE A 413 9.60 25.27 -8.05
CA ILE A 413 10.85 24.70 -7.55
C ILE A 413 11.22 23.44 -8.36
N ALA A 414 10.24 22.61 -8.75
CA ALA A 414 10.48 21.38 -9.50
C ALA A 414 10.97 21.61 -10.93
N THR A 415 10.52 22.66 -11.62
CA THR A 415 10.97 23.03 -12.97
C THR A 415 12.09 24.07 -12.97
N TYR A 416 12.63 24.42 -11.80
CA TYR A 416 13.62 25.47 -11.66
C TYR A 416 14.93 25.14 -12.40
N SER A 417 15.42 26.13 -13.17
CA SER A 417 16.76 26.15 -13.78
C SER A 417 17.32 27.58 -13.78
N PRO A 418 18.58 27.81 -13.38
CA PRO A 418 19.15 29.16 -13.26
C PRO A 418 19.07 29.98 -14.57
N HIS A 419 19.33 29.34 -15.70
CA HIS A 419 19.28 30.00 -17.02
C HIS A 419 17.90 30.55 -17.37
N ALA A 420 16.82 29.88 -16.95
CA ALA A 420 15.47 30.38 -17.20
C ALA A 420 15.18 31.67 -16.41
N TYR A 421 15.77 31.82 -15.23
CA TYR A 421 15.52 32.92 -14.29
C TYR A 421 16.52 34.08 -14.41
N ALA A 422 17.33 34.11 -15.48
CA ALA A 422 18.43 35.08 -15.62
C ALA A 422 19.36 35.07 -14.38
N GLN A 423 19.75 33.87 -13.96
CA GLN A 423 20.69 33.64 -12.87
C GLN A 423 21.87 32.80 -13.36
N HIS A 424 23.02 32.93 -12.71
CA HIS A 424 24.17 32.07 -12.93
C HIS A 424 24.60 31.39 -11.64
N VAL A 425 25.33 30.28 -11.77
CA VAL A 425 25.85 29.51 -10.64
C VAL A 425 27.32 29.86 -10.46
N HIS A 426 27.73 30.14 -9.23
CA HIS A 426 29.14 30.38 -8.91
C HIS A 426 29.95 29.08 -9.02
N MET A 427 31.11 29.13 -9.68
CA MET A 427 31.87 27.92 -10.06
C MET A 427 32.44 27.12 -8.88
N THR A 428 32.74 27.77 -7.76
CA THR A 428 33.37 27.10 -6.59
C THR A 428 32.40 26.88 -5.43
N SER A 429 31.45 27.80 -5.20
CA SER A 429 30.49 27.73 -4.08
C SER A 429 29.12 27.17 -4.48
N PHE A 430 28.84 26.99 -5.77
CA PHE A 430 27.55 26.52 -6.31
C PHE A 430 26.32 27.34 -5.88
N ARG A 431 26.52 28.53 -5.30
CA ARG A 431 25.45 29.47 -4.98
C ARG A 431 24.89 30.11 -6.25
N VAL A 432 23.60 30.43 -6.23
CA VAL A 432 22.91 31.07 -7.35
C VAL A 432 22.94 32.58 -7.17
N LEU A 433 23.45 33.27 -8.19
CA LEU A 433 23.59 34.72 -8.25
C LEU A 433 22.73 35.30 -9.39
N PRO A 434 22.20 36.53 -9.23
CA PRO A 434 21.50 37.24 -10.31
C PRO A 434 22.46 37.62 -11.45
N LEU A 435 22.00 37.57 -12.71
CA LEU A 435 22.74 38.16 -13.83
C LEU A 435 22.50 39.67 -13.88
N ASN A 436 23.58 40.46 -13.75
CA ASN A 436 23.65 41.90 -14.00
C ASN A 436 22.74 42.78 -13.11
N VAL A 437 23.18 43.09 -11.88
CA VAL A 437 22.59 44.15 -11.04
C VAL A 437 23.37 45.43 -11.30
N THR A 438 22.73 46.48 -11.84
CA THR A 438 23.43 47.74 -12.08
C THR A 438 23.57 48.55 -10.79
N HIS A 439 24.67 49.28 -10.65
CA HIS A 439 25.01 50.06 -9.44
C HIS A 439 24.01 51.20 -9.11
N LYS A 440 23.03 51.49 -9.98
CA LYS A 440 21.93 52.43 -9.74
C LYS A 440 20.77 51.81 -8.96
N ASP A 441 20.57 50.50 -9.08
CA ASP A 441 19.49 49.77 -8.40
C ASP A 441 19.85 49.45 -6.94
N SER A 442 21.16 49.40 -6.61
CA SER A 442 21.69 49.05 -5.28
C SER A 442 21.23 49.97 -4.14
N ASN A 443 20.90 51.23 -4.43
CA ASN A 443 20.48 52.20 -3.40
C ASN A 443 18.99 52.08 -3.05
N SER A 444 18.20 51.32 -3.81
CA SER A 444 16.77 51.07 -3.57
C SER A 444 16.47 49.73 -2.90
N PHE A 445 17.50 48.91 -2.67
CA PHE A 445 17.37 47.57 -2.10
C PHE A 445 17.56 47.60 -0.58
N ASP A 446 16.74 46.82 0.14
CA ASP A 446 16.95 46.51 1.56
C ASP A 446 18.35 45.90 1.80
N GLU A 447 18.90 46.07 3.01
CA GLU A 447 20.22 45.53 3.38
C GLU A 447 20.33 44.01 3.09
N THR A 448 19.25 43.26 3.32
CA THR A 448 19.21 41.82 3.05
C THR A 448 19.25 41.48 1.56
N THR A 449 18.60 42.26 0.70
CA THR A 449 18.63 42.01 -0.76
C THR A 449 19.96 42.40 -1.36
N GLN A 450 20.59 43.45 -0.83
CA GLN A 450 21.96 43.81 -1.16
C GLN A 450 22.93 42.67 -0.78
N LEU A 451 22.80 42.12 0.42
CA LEU A 451 23.60 40.98 0.87
C LEU A 451 23.36 39.73 0.00
N MET A 452 22.13 39.42 -0.37
CA MET A 452 21.80 38.30 -1.27
C MET A 452 22.32 38.50 -2.70
N SER A 453 22.38 39.74 -3.18
CA SER A 453 22.96 40.06 -4.49
C SER A 453 24.47 39.81 -4.54
N GLN A 454 25.16 39.97 -3.40
CA GLN A 454 26.61 39.78 -3.26
C GLN A 454 26.98 38.34 -2.88
N ALA A 455 26.28 37.76 -1.90
CA ALA A 455 26.57 36.44 -1.33
C ALA A 455 25.88 35.28 -2.07
N GLY A 456 24.85 35.56 -2.88
CA GLY A 456 24.03 34.56 -3.57
C GLY A 456 22.92 33.97 -2.70
N SER A 457 22.11 33.08 -3.27
CA SER A 457 21.04 32.39 -2.54
C SER A 457 21.60 31.42 -1.49
N LEU A 458 20.86 31.25 -0.38
CA LEU A 458 21.17 30.25 0.65
C LEU A 458 21.17 28.83 0.07
N SER A 459 20.34 28.57 -0.95
CA SER A 459 20.39 27.29 -1.66
C SER A 459 21.46 27.22 -2.75
N ARG A 460 22.12 26.07 -2.83
CA ARG A 460 23.08 25.68 -3.85
C ARG A 460 22.38 24.96 -5.00
N TYR A 461 22.82 25.25 -6.21
CA TYR A 461 22.33 24.59 -7.41
C TYR A 461 23.42 23.73 -8.02
N PHE A 462 23.20 22.42 -7.97
CA PHE A 462 24.03 21.46 -8.68
C PHE A 462 23.37 21.05 -10.00
N PRO A 463 24.10 21.00 -11.12
CA PRO A 463 23.58 20.59 -12.42
C PRO A 463 23.42 19.06 -12.54
N TRP A 464 22.87 18.42 -11.49
CA TRP A 464 22.57 17.00 -11.46
C TRP A 464 21.45 16.61 -12.42
N SER A 465 21.30 15.32 -12.66
CA SER A 465 20.23 14.79 -13.49
C SER A 465 18.85 15.15 -12.93
N GLU A 466 17.86 15.41 -13.80
CA GLU A 466 16.46 15.63 -13.41
C GLU A 466 15.89 14.48 -12.56
N TRP A 467 16.46 13.28 -12.70
CA TRP A 467 16.13 12.10 -11.90
C TRP A 467 16.37 12.29 -10.40
N ASP A 468 17.28 13.18 -9.99
CA ASP A 468 17.52 13.49 -8.56
C ASP A 468 16.29 14.15 -7.89
N ARG A 469 15.36 14.71 -8.68
CA ARG A 469 14.09 15.32 -8.22
C ARG A 469 12.93 14.31 -8.17
N ALA A 470 13.10 13.10 -8.71
CA ALA A 470 12.03 12.10 -8.80
C ALA A 470 11.44 11.67 -7.42
N PRO A 471 12.20 11.61 -6.31
CA PRO A 471 11.65 11.31 -4.98
C PRO A 471 10.49 12.24 -4.58
N ALA A 472 10.55 13.50 -4.96
CA ALA A 472 9.51 14.49 -4.67
C ALA A 472 8.17 14.12 -5.33
N PHE A 473 8.22 13.76 -6.62
CA PHE A 473 7.05 13.29 -7.36
C PHE A 473 6.54 11.94 -6.83
N ALA A 474 7.43 11.06 -6.36
CA ALA A 474 7.03 9.79 -5.76
C ALA A 474 6.23 9.98 -4.46
N ILE A 475 6.61 10.95 -3.61
CA ILE A 475 5.86 11.28 -2.38
C ILE A 475 4.45 11.81 -2.71
N LEU A 476 4.31 12.65 -3.74
CA LEU A 476 3.00 13.12 -4.22
C LEU A 476 2.15 12.00 -4.82
N LEU A 477 2.75 11.11 -5.61
CA LEU A 477 2.07 9.94 -6.14
C LEU A 477 1.59 9.01 -5.02
N LEU A 478 2.43 8.77 -4.00
CA LEU A 478 2.09 7.91 -2.86
C LEU A 478 0.97 8.53 -2.00
N SER A 479 1.02 9.84 -1.74
CA SER A 479 -0.02 10.54 -0.97
C SER A 479 -1.37 10.58 -1.70
N THR A 480 -1.37 10.86 -3.01
CA THR A 480 -2.58 10.82 -3.84
C THR A 480 -3.12 9.40 -4.01
N ALA A 481 -2.25 8.39 -4.18
CA ALA A 481 -2.65 6.99 -4.21
C ALA A 481 -3.26 6.55 -2.88
N ALA A 482 -2.66 6.93 -1.75
CA ALA A 482 -3.20 6.66 -0.41
C ALA A 482 -4.59 7.28 -0.22
N LEU A 483 -4.77 8.54 -0.67
CA LEU A 483 -6.06 9.23 -0.64
C LEU A 483 -7.11 8.51 -1.50
N SER A 484 -6.74 8.09 -2.72
CA SER A 484 -7.64 7.38 -3.63
C SER A 484 -8.05 6.00 -3.10
N TRP A 485 -7.10 5.28 -2.50
CA TRP A 485 -7.34 3.98 -1.88
C TRP A 485 -8.25 4.11 -0.66
N LEU A 486 -8.03 5.11 0.19
CA LEU A 486 -8.90 5.39 1.33
C LEU A 486 -10.31 5.78 0.86
N SER A 487 -10.42 6.61 -0.17
CA SER A 487 -11.70 6.94 -0.82
C SER A 487 -12.46 5.69 -1.24
N LYS A 488 -11.77 4.76 -1.94
CA LYS A 488 -12.38 3.51 -2.41
C LYS A 488 -12.83 2.61 -1.24
N GLN A 489 -12.01 2.50 -0.19
CA GLN A 489 -12.34 1.70 0.98
C GLN A 489 -13.57 2.23 1.72
N GLU A 490 -13.72 3.55 1.83
CA GLU A 490 -14.89 4.18 2.47
C GLU A 490 -16.15 4.09 1.61
N ARG A 491 -16.05 4.20 0.27
CA ARG A 491 -17.17 3.94 -0.66
C ARG A 491 -17.79 2.56 -0.42
N CYS A 492 -16.95 1.53 -0.28
CA CYS A 492 -17.42 0.17 0.01
C CYS A 492 -18.11 0.05 1.38
N LYS A 493 -17.64 0.77 2.40
CA LYS A 493 -18.27 0.77 3.73
C LYS A 493 -19.63 1.48 3.72
N MET A 494 -19.75 2.60 3.00
CA MET A 494 -21.05 3.26 2.82
C MET A 494 -22.04 2.37 2.07
N CYS A 495 -21.60 1.69 1.00
CA CYS A 495 -22.44 0.69 0.32
C CYS A 495 -22.90 -0.42 1.28
N PHE A 496 -22.00 -0.90 2.15
CA PHE A 496 -22.32 -1.94 3.13
C PHE A 496 -23.28 -1.48 4.22
N ALA A 497 -23.13 -0.26 4.73
CA ALA A 497 -24.05 0.32 5.72
C ALA A 497 -25.46 0.57 5.15
N VAL A 498 -25.55 1.02 3.90
CA VAL A 498 -26.82 1.16 3.16
C VAL A 498 -27.45 -0.22 2.91
N PHE A 499 -26.64 -1.23 2.55
CA PHE A 499 -27.11 -2.61 2.35
C PHE A 499 -27.58 -3.28 3.65
N LEU A 500 -26.90 -3.04 4.78
CA LEU A 500 -27.36 -3.50 6.10
C LEU A 500 -28.67 -2.83 6.54
N GLY A 501 -28.87 -1.56 6.17
CA GLY A 501 -30.16 -0.89 6.30
C GLY A 501 -31.26 -1.46 5.40
N LEU A 502 -30.91 -2.33 4.44
CA LEU A 502 -31.83 -3.02 3.51
C LEU A 502 -32.02 -4.51 3.84
N SER A 503 -31.35 -5.07 4.84
CA SER A 503 -31.33 -6.51 5.11
C SER A 503 -32.10 -6.87 6.38
N GLU A 504 -33.44 -6.92 6.32
CA GLU A 504 -34.32 -7.48 7.36
C GLU A 504 -34.10 -9.00 7.59
N THR A 505 -33.26 -9.67 6.78
CA THR A 505 -33.03 -11.12 6.86
C THR A 505 -32.11 -11.58 8.00
N HIS A 506 -31.60 -10.68 8.84
CA HIS A 506 -30.64 -11.02 9.89
C HIS A 506 -31.25 -11.36 11.26
N GLU A 507 -32.57 -11.20 11.45
CA GLU A 507 -33.26 -11.61 12.69
C GLU A 507 -33.29 -13.14 12.88
N GLY A 508 -33.31 -13.93 11.79
CA GLY A 508 -33.25 -15.39 11.86
C GLY A 508 -31.91 -15.92 12.40
N HIS A 509 -30.80 -15.26 12.05
CA HIS A 509 -29.46 -15.67 12.50
C HIS A 509 -29.18 -15.31 13.97
N LEU A 510 -29.81 -14.26 14.50
CA LEU A 510 -29.68 -13.85 15.90
C LEU A 510 -30.47 -14.76 16.85
N LYS A 511 -31.63 -15.27 16.43
CA LYS A 511 -32.39 -16.28 17.18
C LYS A 511 -31.66 -17.62 17.28
N ILE A 512 -30.92 -18.02 16.24
CA ILE A 512 -30.09 -19.24 16.24
C ILE A 512 -28.86 -19.08 17.14
N LEU A 513 -28.26 -17.89 17.25
CA LEU A 513 -27.10 -17.68 18.13
C LEU A 513 -27.44 -17.67 19.63
N ALA A 514 -28.72 -17.47 19.97
CA ALA A 514 -29.21 -17.48 21.34
C ALA A 514 -29.41 -18.90 21.90
N SER A 515 -29.58 -19.92 21.05
CA SER A 515 -29.78 -21.32 21.44
C SER A 515 -28.51 -22.17 21.51
N VAL A 516 -27.34 -21.57 21.22
CA VAL A 516 -26.05 -22.28 21.13
C VAL A 516 -25.38 -22.37 22.50
N PRO A 517 -24.86 -23.55 22.91
CA PRO A 517 -24.15 -23.73 24.18
C PRO A 517 -23.02 -22.71 24.41
N ALA A 518 -22.79 -22.33 25.67
CA ALA A 518 -21.79 -21.31 26.03
C ALA A 518 -20.36 -21.68 25.59
N THR A 519 -20.03 -22.97 25.54
CA THR A 519 -18.76 -23.50 25.01
C THR A 519 -18.63 -23.25 23.51
N THR A 520 -19.65 -23.63 22.74
CA THR A 520 -19.72 -23.41 21.29
C THR A 520 -19.71 -21.93 20.93
N LYS A 521 -20.31 -21.07 21.77
CA LYS A 521 -20.25 -19.60 21.62
C LYS A 521 -18.83 -19.06 21.84
N ARG A 522 -18.09 -19.57 22.84
CA ARG A 522 -16.68 -19.22 23.07
C ARG A 522 -15.81 -19.67 21.91
N ASP A 523 -15.98 -20.88 21.42
CA ASP A 523 -15.21 -21.41 20.29
C ASP A 523 -15.50 -20.65 18.99
N LEU A 524 -16.78 -20.33 18.73
CA LEU A 524 -17.18 -19.51 17.60
C LEU A 524 -16.57 -18.10 17.68
N SER A 525 -16.56 -17.49 18.87
CA SER A 525 -15.93 -16.18 19.08
C SER A 525 -14.41 -16.23 18.89
N ALA A 526 -13.75 -17.30 19.33
CA ALA A 526 -12.32 -17.52 19.15
C ALA A 526 -11.98 -17.72 17.65
N LEU A 527 -12.81 -18.47 16.91
CA LEU A 527 -12.68 -18.66 15.47
C LEU A 527 -12.89 -17.36 14.68
N GLN A 528 -13.91 -16.57 15.03
CA GLN A 528 -14.13 -15.25 14.44
C GLN A 528 -12.93 -14.32 14.69
N ARG A 529 -12.40 -14.30 15.92
CA ARG A 529 -11.19 -13.55 16.27
C ARG A 529 -9.99 -14.04 15.46
N LEU A 530 -9.78 -15.34 15.35
CA LEU A 530 -8.69 -15.94 14.57
C LEU A 530 -8.80 -15.57 13.08
N ARG A 531 -10.00 -15.62 12.49
CA ARG A 531 -10.24 -15.17 11.11
C ARG A 531 -9.90 -13.69 10.92
N THR A 532 -10.27 -12.82 11.86
CA THR A 532 -9.91 -11.39 11.77
C THR A 532 -8.41 -11.17 11.89
N LEU A 533 -7.71 -11.88 12.79
CA LEU A 533 -6.25 -11.78 12.94
C LEU A 533 -5.51 -12.27 11.69
N TYR A 534 -5.96 -13.34 11.03
CA TYR A 534 -5.37 -13.77 9.75
C TYR A 534 -5.59 -12.74 8.63
N LYS A 535 -6.77 -12.08 8.58
CA LYS A 535 -7.00 -10.95 7.65
C LYS A 535 -6.04 -9.79 7.92
N LEU A 536 -5.85 -9.42 9.19
CA LEU A 536 -4.93 -8.36 9.58
C LEU A 536 -3.48 -8.70 9.24
N ARG A 537 -3.06 -9.94 9.49
CA ARG A 537 -1.72 -10.43 9.12
C ARG A 537 -1.50 -10.40 7.62
N ALA A 538 -2.44 -10.90 6.81
CA ALA A 538 -2.34 -10.86 5.34
C ALA A 538 -2.23 -9.42 4.81
N ARG A 539 -2.95 -8.48 5.43
CA ARG A 539 -2.86 -7.06 5.08
C ARG A 539 -1.49 -6.47 5.45
N SER A 540 -1.00 -6.73 6.65
CA SER A 540 0.33 -6.27 7.10
C SER A 540 1.46 -6.90 6.28
N ASP A 541 1.38 -8.19 5.95
CA ASP A 541 2.30 -8.86 5.03
C ASP A 541 2.29 -8.18 3.65
N SER A 542 1.11 -7.80 3.12
CA SER A 542 1.02 -7.08 1.84
C SER A 542 1.70 -5.70 1.89
N PHE A 543 1.56 -4.98 3.01
CA PHE A 543 2.27 -3.71 3.21
C PHE A 543 3.78 -3.92 3.29
N CYS A 544 4.26 -4.92 4.02
CA CYS A 544 5.68 -5.24 4.09
C CYS A 544 6.26 -5.57 2.70
N ILE A 545 5.53 -6.37 1.90
CA ILE A 545 5.94 -6.73 0.52
C ILE A 545 5.99 -5.48 -0.37
N GLY A 546 4.95 -4.63 -0.30
CA GLY A 546 4.91 -3.38 -1.07
C GLY A 546 6.06 -2.42 -0.70
N LEU A 547 6.36 -2.26 0.59
CA LEU A 547 7.44 -1.39 1.06
C LEU A 547 8.83 -1.95 0.77
N ALA A 548 9.01 -3.27 0.90
CA ALA A 548 10.24 -3.93 0.49
C ALA A 548 10.50 -3.72 -1.01
N GLY A 549 9.48 -3.95 -1.85
CA GLY A 549 9.56 -3.68 -3.28
C GLY A 549 9.86 -2.22 -3.60
N LEU A 550 9.15 -1.28 -2.95
CA LEU A 550 9.40 0.15 -3.10
C LEU A 550 10.84 0.52 -2.72
N SER A 551 11.37 -0.05 -1.62
CA SER A 551 12.75 0.20 -1.18
C SER A 551 13.81 -0.29 -2.17
N VAL A 552 13.55 -1.41 -2.86
CA VAL A 552 14.44 -1.92 -3.92
C VAL A 552 14.39 -1.01 -5.14
N VAL A 553 13.19 -0.57 -5.54
CA VAL A 553 13.01 0.36 -6.66
C VAL A 553 13.67 1.71 -6.37
N THR A 554 13.55 2.23 -5.14
CA THR A 554 14.22 3.50 -4.77
C THR A 554 15.73 3.39 -4.82
N VAL A 555 16.29 2.25 -4.40
CA VAL A 555 17.73 2.01 -4.53
C VAL A 555 18.13 1.96 -5.99
N TRP A 556 17.45 1.18 -6.83
CA TRP A 556 17.74 1.15 -8.27
C TRP A 556 17.68 2.54 -8.92
N LEU A 557 16.67 3.35 -8.60
CA LEU A 557 16.55 4.73 -9.08
C LEU A 557 17.65 5.64 -8.52
N GLN A 558 18.07 5.47 -7.27
CA GLN A 558 19.19 6.20 -6.68
C GLN A 558 20.47 5.98 -7.49
N PHE A 559 20.80 4.73 -7.81
CA PHE A 559 21.96 4.41 -8.65
C PHE A 559 21.80 4.99 -10.06
N ARG A 560 20.62 4.89 -10.65
CA ARG A 560 20.37 5.49 -11.97
C ARG A 560 20.59 7.02 -11.95
N ALA A 561 20.18 7.70 -10.88
CA ALA A 561 20.34 9.15 -10.72
C ALA A 561 21.81 9.55 -10.51
N ILE A 562 22.54 8.85 -9.63
CA ILE A 562 23.96 9.11 -9.38
C ILE A 562 24.79 8.91 -10.66
N TRP A 563 24.51 7.85 -11.44
CA TRP A 563 25.32 7.49 -12.60
C TRP A 563 25.04 8.39 -13.79
N ARG A 564 23.78 8.75 -14.05
CA ARG A 564 23.45 9.77 -15.07
C ARG A 564 24.05 11.13 -14.75
N SER A 565 24.23 11.43 -13.47
CA SER A 565 24.88 12.66 -13.02
C SER A 565 26.40 12.59 -13.20
N SER A 566 27.03 11.44 -12.90
CA SER A 566 28.47 11.21 -13.07
C SER A 566 28.92 11.07 -14.53
N ALA A 567 28.08 10.55 -15.42
CA ALA A 567 28.41 10.43 -16.86
C ALA A 567 28.53 11.80 -17.55
N LYS A 568 27.94 12.86 -16.97
CA LYS A 568 27.94 14.21 -17.53
C LYS A 568 29.12 15.07 -17.04
N TYR A 569 29.78 14.72 -15.94
CA TYR A 569 30.87 15.50 -15.34
C TYR A 569 32.00 14.60 -14.83
N HIS A 570 33.21 14.76 -15.38
CA HIS A 570 34.32 13.80 -15.25
C HIS A 570 35.45 14.20 -14.29
N ARG A 571 35.37 15.34 -13.60
CA ARG A 571 36.43 15.75 -12.66
C ARG A 571 35.84 16.46 -11.44
N ASP A 572 36.25 15.95 -10.28
CA ASP A 572 36.16 16.52 -8.93
C ASP A 572 34.80 17.07 -8.53
N MET A 573 33.96 16.19 -7.94
CA MET A 573 32.71 16.62 -7.32
C MET A 573 32.98 17.18 -5.90
N PRO A 574 32.54 18.40 -5.58
CA PRO A 574 32.70 18.99 -4.25
C PRO A 574 31.61 18.50 -3.28
N LEU A 575 31.97 18.38 -1.99
CA LEU A 575 31.20 18.23 -0.73
C LEU A 575 29.90 17.38 -0.63
N GLN A 576 29.17 17.08 -1.71
CA GLN A 576 27.90 16.34 -1.66
C GLN A 576 27.69 15.45 -2.89
N ALA A 577 27.23 14.21 -2.67
CA ALA A 577 26.98 13.26 -3.75
C ALA A 577 25.54 13.41 -4.31
N PRO A 578 25.29 13.12 -5.60
CA PRO A 578 23.93 12.97 -6.11
C PRO A 578 23.19 11.83 -5.40
N GLY A 579 21.85 11.81 -5.39
CA GLY A 579 21.07 10.70 -4.83
C GLY A 579 20.74 10.79 -3.33
N GLU A 580 21.07 11.89 -2.66
CA GLU A 580 20.74 12.12 -1.24
C GLU A 580 19.24 12.11 -0.93
N THR A 581 18.45 12.70 -1.82
CA THR A 581 16.98 12.71 -1.70
C THR A 581 16.41 11.29 -1.73
N TYR A 582 17.03 10.38 -2.47
CA TYR A 582 16.68 8.96 -2.48
C TYR A 582 17.08 8.26 -1.18
N ALA A 583 18.23 8.60 -0.57
CA ALA A 583 18.63 8.06 0.72
C ALA A 583 17.64 8.46 1.83
N ALA A 584 17.16 9.70 1.81
CA ALA A 584 16.13 10.18 2.74
C ALA A 584 14.79 9.45 2.54
N LEU A 585 14.35 9.30 1.27
CA LEU A 585 13.14 8.54 0.93
C LEU A 585 13.27 7.07 1.37
N LEU A 586 14.43 6.46 1.15
CA LEU A 586 14.74 5.10 1.56
C LEU A 586 14.64 4.97 3.09
N LEU A 587 15.24 5.89 3.84
CA LEU A 587 15.16 5.92 5.30
C LEU A 587 13.70 5.98 5.79
N LEU A 588 12.85 6.83 5.21
CA LEU A 588 11.43 6.88 5.55
C LEU A 588 10.72 5.54 5.28
N ILE A 589 10.93 4.96 4.09
CA ILE A 589 10.34 3.67 3.71
C ILE A 589 10.79 2.57 4.68
N THR A 590 12.06 2.58 5.09
CA THR A 590 12.60 1.58 6.03
C THR A 590 12.02 1.71 7.42
N LEU A 591 11.89 2.92 7.97
CA LEU A 591 11.26 3.14 9.28
C LEU A 591 9.81 2.62 9.28
N PHE A 592 9.07 2.89 8.21
CA PHE A 592 7.71 2.37 8.07
C PHE A 592 7.68 0.84 7.89
N LEU A 593 8.63 0.26 7.14
CA LEU A 593 8.78 -1.19 7.03
C LEU A 593 9.08 -1.85 8.39
N LEU A 594 10.01 -1.29 9.18
CA LEU A 594 10.34 -1.79 10.52
C LEU A 594 9.13 -1.74 11.46
N TYR A 595 8.36 -0.65 11.41
CA TYR A 595 7.10 -0.53 12.15
C TYR A 595 6.08 -1.61 11.73
N GLN A 596 5.92 -1.84 10.42
CA GLN A 596 5.03 -2.88 9.92
C GLN A 596 5.49 -4.29 10.31
N ILE A 597 6.80 -4.56 10.33
CA ILE A 597 7.37 -5.83 10.81
C ILE A 597 7.04 -6.02 12.28
N TYR A 598 7.25 -5.01 13.12
CA TYR A 598 6.87 -5.04 14.53
C TYR A 598 5.37 -5.35 14.70
N TYR A 599 4.51 -4.64 13.98
CA TYR A 599 3.06 -4.84 14.02
C TYR A 599 2.66 -6.27 13.59
N ARG A 600 3.26 -6.78 12.51
CA ARG A 600 3.05 -8.15 12.03
C ARG A 600 3.38 -9.20 13.10
N TYR A 601 4.52 -9.05 13.78
CA TYR A 601 4.93 -10.00 14.83
C TYR A 601 4.04 -9.91 16.07
N ARG A 602 3.51 -8.73 16.42
CA ARG A 602 2.45 -8.59 17.43
C ARG A 602 1.20 -9.40 17.07
N VAL A 603 0.72 -9.31 15.82
CA VAL A 603 -0.45 -10.07 15.35
C VAL A 603 -0.15 -11.58 15.34
N LYS A 604 1.05 -11.99 14.91
CA LYS A 604 1.48 -13.40 14.91
C LYS A 604 1.49 -13.98 16.32
N MET A 605 1.97 -13.23 17.31
CA MET A 605 1.95 -13.62 18.72
C MET A 605 0.51 -13.81 19.23
N GLU A 606 -0.42 -12.92 18.86
CA GLU A 606 -1.84 -13.07 19.24
C GLU A 606 -2.50 -14.30 18.61
N ILE A 607 -2.14 -14.65 17.37
CA ILE A 607 -2.60 -15.89 16.71
C ILE A 607 -2.09 -17.13 17.43
N MET A 608 -0.79 -17.14 17.79
CA MET A 608 -0.18 -18.27 18.50
C MET A 608 -0.77 -18.48 19.90
N ALA A 609 -1.07 -17.38 20.62
CA ALA A 609 -1.75 -17.43 21.90
C ALA A 609 -3.17 -18.02 21.77
N LEU A 610 -3.95 -17.65 20.74
CA LEU A 610 -5.29 -18.22 20.52
C LEU A 610 -5.27 -19.68 20.05
N ARG A 611 -4.18 -20.14 19.45
CA ARG A 611 -3.98 -21.56 19.07
C ARG A 611 -3.40 -22.40 20.21
N ASN A 612 -3.30 -21.84 21.42
CA ASN A 612 -2.69 -22.47 22.60
C ASN A 612 -1.25 -22.99 22.34
N GLN A 613 -0.50 -22.33 21.45
CA GLN A 613 0.91 -22.67 21.19
C GLN A 613 1.86 -21.98 22.19
N ILE A 614 1.40 -20.93 22.87
CA ILE A 614 2.18 -20.10 23.81
C ILE A 614 1.28 -19.81 25.03
N PRO A 615 1.83 -19.79 26.27
CA PRO A 615 1.08 -19.42 27.48
C PRO A 615 0.47 -18.01 27.39
N SER A 616 -0.75 -17.84 27.89
CA SER A 616 -1.53 -16.59 27.84
C SER A 616 -0.83 -15.38 28.46
N ASP A 617 0.02 -15.60 29.47
CA ASP A 617 0.65 -14.53 30.26
C ASP A 617 1.75 -13.79 29.48
N SER A 618 2.31 -14.43 28.45
CA SER A 618 3.33 -13.84 27.58
C SER A 618 2.78 -12.88 26.52
N ARG A 619 1.46 -12.65 26.49
CA ARG A 619 0.75 -11.86 25.45
C ARG A 619 1.12 -10.38 25.42
N HIS A 620 1.67 -9.84 26.51
CA HIS A 620 1.80 -8.39 26.67
C HIS A 620 3.10 -7.80 26.09
N SER A 621 4.20 -8.56 26.08
CA SER A 621 5.51 -8.07 25.62
C SER A 621 6.20 -9.04 24.65
N LEU A 622 6.60 -8.52 23.48
CA LEU A 622 7.39 -9.27 22.49
C LEU A 622 8.76 -9.71 23.04
N LEU A 623 9.35 -8.93 23.95
CA LEU A 623 10.65 -9.27 24.57
C LEU A 623 10.57 -10.50 25.48
N ARG A 624 9.39 -10.81 26.03
CA ARG A 624 9.18 -11.98 26.92
C ARG A 624 8.68 -13.22 26.17
N SER A 625 8.60 -13.15 24.84
CA SER A 625 8.09 -14.22 23.98
C SER A 625 9.12 -15.36 23.81
N PRO A 626 8.69 -16.59 23.46
CA PRO A 626 9.60 -17.72 23.27
C PRO A 626 10.64 -17.44 22.17
N ARG A 627 11.84 -18.04 22.32
CA ARG A 627 12.98 -17.87 21.38
C ARG A 627 12.61 -18.16 19.92
N SER A 628 11.67 -19.05 19.68
CA SER A 628 11.15 -19.41 18.35
C SER A 628 10.43 -18.26 17.62
N LEU A 629 9.97 -17.23 18.35
CA LEU A 629 9.34 -16.04 17.77
C LEU A 629 10.28 -14.82 17.81
N PHE A 630 11.06 -14.67 18.89
CA PHE A 630 11.94 -13.52 19.07
C PHE A 630 13.15 -13.51 18.12
N LEU A 631 13.83 -14.65 17.93
CA LEU A 631 15.00 -14.74 17.04
C LEU A 631 14.67 -14.38 15.57
N PRO A 632 13.63 -14.94 14.94
CA PRO A 632 13.29 -14.56 13.57
C PRO A 632 12.75 -13.12 13.47
N PHE A 633 12.16 -12.57 14.54
CA PHE A 633 11.81 -11.15 14.60
C PHE A 633 13.07 -10.27 14.57
N LEU A 634 14.05 -10.55 15.43
CA LEU A 634 15.30 -9.78 15.49
C LEU A 634 16.09 -9.90 14.18
N ALA A 635 16.18 -11.10 13.60
CA ALA A 635 16.83 -11.31 12.32
C ALA A 635 16.15 -10.52 11.18
N GLU A 636 14.81 -10.54 11.09
CA GLU A 636 14.08 -9.73 10.09
C GLU A 636 14.25 -8.23 10.33
N LEU A 637 14.27 -7.79 11.59
CA LEU A 637 14.47 -6.39 11.96
C LEU A 637 15.85 -5.90 11.55
N LEU A 638 16.91 -6.67 11.82
CA LEU A 638 18.28 -6.36 11.42
C LEU A 638 18.40 -6.37 9.89
N LEU A 639 17.95 -7.44 9.24
CA LEU A 639 18.03 -7.59 7.77
C LEU A 639 17.31 -6.47 7.01
N CYS A 640 16.15 -6.03 7.51
CA CYS A 640 15.40 -4.92 6.91
C CYS A 640 15.88 -3.54 7.37
N GLY A 641 16.65 -3.46 8.46
CA GLY A 641 17.14 -2.21 9.05
C GLY A 641 18.47 -1.71 8.49
N VAL A 642 19.28 -2.59 7.87
CA VAL A 642 20.55 -2.18 7.24
C VAL A 642 20.26 -1.27 6.03
N LEU A 643 20.79 -0.05 6.09
CA LEU A 643 20.84 0.96 5.03
C LEU A 643 21.96 1.96 5.36
N LEU A 644 22.50 2.63 4.33
CA LEU A 644 23.37 3.78 4.53
C LEU A 644 22.48 5.02 4.83
N PRO A 645 22.63 5.66 6.00
CA PRO A 645 21.83 6.84 6.32
C PRO A 645 22.14 7.98 5.35
N PRO A 646 21.18 8.89 5.11
CA PRO A 646 21.45 10.10 4.31
C PRO A 646 22.60 10.89 4.96
N LEU A 647 23.28 11.71 4.17
CA LEU A 647 24.35 12.61 4.56
C LEU A 647 25.72 11.95 4.81
N VAL A 648 25.80 10.62 4.76
CA VAL A 648 27.07 9.88 4.88
C VAL A 648 27.58 9.55 3.49
N HIS A 649 28.60 10.29 3.05
CA HIS A 649 29.19 10.17 1.72
C HIS A 649 30.61 9.64 1.80
N GLY A 650 31.06 9.01 0.73
CA GLY A 650 32.43 8.57 0.59
C GLY A 650 32.66 7.85 -0.72
N ARG A 651 33.91 7.45 -0.98
CA ARG A 651 34.25 6.54 -2.07
C ARG A 651 34.95 5.32 -1.48
N VAL A 652 34.54 4.15 -1.96
CA VAL A 652 35.19 2.88 -1.63
C VAL A 652 36.03 2.49 -2.84
N TYR A 653 37.34 2.44 -2.63
CA TYR A 653 38.30 2.00 -3.64
C TYR A 653 38.51 0.50 -3.49
N PHE A 654 38.44 -0.22 -4.60
CA PHE A 654 38.71 -1.64 -4.67
C PHE A 654 39.86 -1.88 -5.64
N ASP A 655 40.83 -2.66 -5.18
CA ASP A 655 41.95 -3.16 -5.97
C ASP A 655 41.80 -4.68 -6.07
N GLU A 656 41.53 -5.18 -7.26
CA GLU A 656 41.36 -6.62 -7.51
C GLU A 656 42.55 -7.18 -8.31
N GLU A 657 43.35 -8.04 -7.69
CA GLU A 657 44.47 -8.73 -8.35
C GLU A 657 43.95 -9.71 -9.40
N ARG A 658 44.33 -9.51 -10.67
CA ARG A 658 43.97 -10.42 -11.78
C ARG A 658 45.08 -11.36 -12.17
N TYR A 659 46.29 -10.82 -12.27
CA TYR A 659 47.47 -11.55 -12.73
C TYR A 659 48.66 -11.15 -11.87
N SER A 660 49.35 -12.14 -11.30
CA SER A 660 50.66 -11.95 -10.70
C SER A 660 51.73 -12.25 -11.75
N LEU A 661 52.68 -11.34 -11.91
CA LEU A 661 53.82 -11.57 -12.80
C LEU A 661 54.87 -12.43 -12.05
N PRO A 662 55.43 -13.47 -12.68
CA PRO A 662 56.48 -14.27 -12.05
C PRO A 662 57.72 -13.41 -11.76
N ARG A 663 58.27 -13.53 -10.53
CA ARG A 663 59.50 -12.84 -10.09
C ARG A 663 60.74 -13.43 -10.77
N THR A 664 60.95 -13.20 -12.05
CA THR A 664 62.21 -13.59 -12.73
C THR A 664 62.63 -12.59 -13.80
N THR A 665 63.70 -11.85 -13.51
CA THR A 665 64.79 -11.37 -14.40
C THR A 665 64.46 -10.99 -15.86
N LEU A 666 63.34 -10.33 -16.13
CA LEU A 666 63.12 -9.63 -17.40
C LEU A 666 63.51 -8.16 -17.24
N GLU A 667 64.48 -7.70 -18.03
CA GLU A 667 64.91 -6.28 -18.12
C GLU A 667 63.77 -5.34 -18.59
N VAL A 668 62.68 -5.90 -19.11
CA VAL A 668 61.49 -5.18 -19.55
C VAL A 668 60.27 -5.74 -18.82
N VAL A 669 59.74 -4.96 -17.88
CA VAL A 669 58.45 -5.27 -17.24
C VAL A 669 57.35 -5.09 -18.29
N PRO A 670 56.58 -6.13 -18.66
CA PRO A 670 55.48 -5.97 -19.60
C PRO A 670 54.41 -5.06 -18.99
N ALA A 671 54.03 -4.00 -19.71
CA ALA A 671 52.97 -3.10 -19.28
C ALA A 671 51.64 -3.88 -19.20
N CYS A 672 50.91 -3.73 -18.10
CA CYS A 672 49.60 -4.35 -17.94
C CYS A 672 48.65 -3.90 -19.06
N PRO A 673 47.87 -4.81 -19.66
CA PRO A 673 46.91 -4.45 -20.68
C PRO A 673 45.78 -3.60 -20.07
N ARG A 674 45.44 -2.48 -20.72
CA ARG A 674 44.34 -1.61 -20.27
C ARG A 674 43.03 -2.41 -20.21
N PRO A 675 42.23 -2.31 -19.14
CA PRO A 675 42.22 -1.28 -18.09
C PRO A 675 43.00 -1.62 -16.80
N LEU A 676 43.87 -2.64 -16.78
CA LEU A 676 44.63 -3.04 -15.60
C LEU A 676 45.78 -2.05 -15.33
N THR A 677 45.99 -1.70 -14.06
CA THR A 677 47.10 -0.86 -13.62
C THR A 677 48.06 -1.67 -12.76
N MET A 678 49.35 -1.35 -12.85
CA MET A 678 50.38 -2.05 -12.08
C MET A 678 50.57 -1.34 -10.74
N THR A 679 50.43 -2.07 -9.63
CA THR A 679 50.75 -1.53 -8.30
C THR A 679 52.23 -1.73 -8.00
N THR A 680 52.89 -0.67 -7.53
CA THR A 680 54.35 -0.62 -7.30
C THR A 680 54.84 -1.59 -6.22
N SER A 681 53.95 -2.10 -5.36
CA SER A 681 54.30 -2.92 -4.20
C SER A 681 54.45 -4.42 -4.50
N LYS A 682 53.72 -4.98 -5.48
CA LYS A 682 53.58 -6.46 -5.62
C LYS A 682 53.85 -7.03 -7.02
N GLN A 683 54.22 -6.23 -8.03
CA GLN A 683 54.33 -6.70 -9.43
C GLN A 683 53.08 -7.48 -9.89
N SER A 684 51.90 -7.05 -9.43
CA SER A 684 50.61 -7.57 -9.85
C SER A 684 49.90 -6.56 -10.77
N CYS A 685 49.18 -7.08 -11.76
CA CYS A 685 48.26 -6.29 -12.56
C CYS A 685 46.90 -6.30 -11.88
N ASP A 686 46.54 -5.16 -11.29
CA ASP A 686 45.34 -5.00 -10.50
C ASP A 686 44.30 -4.21 -11.30
N LEU A 687 43.03 -4.55 -11.09
CA LEU A 687 41.89 -3.81 -11.60
C LEU A 687 41.44 -2.81 -10.53
N GLN A 688 41.75 -1.53 -10.75
CA GLN A 688 41.37 -0.46 -9.83
C GLN A 688 40.05 0.18 -10.23
N TYR A 689 39.10 0.21 -9.30
CA TYR A 689 37.85 0.92 -9.47
C TYR A 689 37.34 1.48 -8.15
N SER A 690 36.49 2.50 -8.25
CA SER A 690 35.87 3.11 -7.08
C SER A 690 34.36 3.11 -7.22
N TYR A 691 33.67 2.68 -6.18
CA TYR A 691 32.24 2.90 -6.03
C TYR A 691 31.99 4.07 -5.08
N PRO A 692 30.93 4.85 -5.28
CA PRO A 692 30.48 5.77 -4.25
C PRO A 692 29.87 4.93 -3.10
N LEU A 693 30.03 5.38 -1.85
CA LEU A 693 29.70 4.63 -0.62
C LEU A 693 28.25 4.15 -0.58
N GLU A 694 27.37 4.84 -1.29
CA GLU A 694 25.97 4.53 -1.50
C GLU A 694 25.78 3.10 -2.05
N ILE A 695 26.80 2.49 -2.69
CA ILE A 695 26.83 1.07 -3.10
C ILE A 695 26.45 0.11 -1.95
N VAL A 696 26.67 0.47 -0.70
CA VAL A 696 26.22 -0.29 0.49
C VAL A 696 24.70 -0.50 0.49
N ASN A 697 23.91 0.41 -0.09
CA ASN A 697 22.47 0.25 -0.25
C ASN A 697 22.09 -0.92 -1.17
N MET A 698 23.03 -1.57 -1.89
CA MET A 698 22.77 -2.85 -2.55
C MET A 698 22.32 -3.95 -1.59
N ILE A 699 22.70 -3.89 -0.31
CA ILE A 699 22.24 -4.84 0.72
C ILE A 699 20.69 -4.83 0.82
N VAL A 700 20.03 -3.72 0.46
CA VAL A 700 18.57 -3.61 0.41
C VAL A 700 17.94 -4.62 -0.55
N LEU A 701 18.66 -5.08 -1.59
CA LEU A 701 18.17 -6.13 -2.49
C LEU A 701 17.83 -7.43 -1.77
N VAL A 702 18.46 -7.70 -0.62
CA VAL A 702 18.12 -8.87 0.20
C VAL A 702 16.64 -8.86 0.58
N ARG A 703 16.02 -7.69 0.74
CA ARG A 703 14.58 -7.54 1.04
C ARG A 703 13.66 -8.16 -0.02
N LEU A 704 14.16 -8.50 -1.21
CA LEU A 704 13.42 -9.28 -2.20
C LEU A 704 12.91 -10.63 -1.67
N TYR A 705 13.46 -11.16 -0.56
CA TYR A 705 12.92 -12.36 0.11
C TYR A 705 11.42 -12.22 0.49
N TRP A 706 10.92 -10.99 0.68
CA TRP A 706 9.50 -10.75 0.94
C TRP A 706 8.61 -11.17 -0.24
N PHE A 707 9.08 -11.11 -1.48
CA PHE A 707 8.32 -11.57 -2.64
C PHE A 707 8.06 -13.09 -2.60
N ALA A 708 8.97 -13.89 -2.04
CA ALA A 708 8.72 -15.32 -1.82
C ALA A 708 7.52 -15.56 -0.88
N ARG A 709 7.21 -14.60 0.00
CA ARG A 709 6.06 -14.66 0.92
C ARG A 709 4.74 -14.24 0.27
N GLU A 710 4.77 -13.61 -0.91
CA GLU A 710 3.56 -13.19 -1.61
C GLU A 710 2.71 -14.40 -2.02
N ILE A 711 3.35 -15.50 -2.43
CA ILE A 711 2.66 -16.76 -2.76
C ILE A 711 1.82 -17.25 -1.57
N ARG A 712 2.41 -17.30 -0.36
CA ARG A 712 1.69 -17.64 0.88
C ARG A 712 0.56 -16.64 1.15
N ASN A 713 0.81 -15.36 0.99
CA ASN A 713 -0.13 -14.29 1.29
C ASN A 713 -1.37 -14.36 0.38
N GLN A 714 -1.20 -14.62 -0.92
CA GLN A 714 -2.31 -14.80 -1.86
C GLN A 714 -3.14 -16.03 -1.54
N LEU A 715 -2.49 -17.15 -1.23
CA LEU A 715 -3.16 -18.38 -0.82
C LEU A 715 -3.97 -18.17 0.47
N LEU A 716 -3.38 -17.51 1.46
CA LEU A 716 -4.04 -17.17 2.72
C LEU A 716 -5.25 -16.24 2.51
N LYS A 717 -5.14 -15.25 1.62
CA LYS A 717 -6.28 -14.39 1.24
C LYS A 717 -7.41 -15.21 0.63
N GLN A 718 -7.11 -16.16 -0.26
CA GLN A 718 -8.12 -17.03 -0.87
C GLN A 718 -8.80 -17.95 0.16
N LEU A 719 -8.02 -18.56 1.06
CA LEU A 719 -8.53 -19.38 2.16
C LEU A 719 -9.47 -18.59 3.08
N VAL A 720 -9.11 -17.34 3.41
CA VAL A 720 -9.87 -16.51 4.36
C VAL A 720 -11.05 -15.79 3.71
N ALA A 721 -10.97 -15.46 2.42
CA ALA A 721 -12.02 -14.76 1.67
C ALA A 721 -13.26 -15.60 1.42
N GLY A 722 -13.15 -16.94 1.41
CA GLY A 722 -14.32 -17.83 1.47
C GLY A 722 -15.35 -17.56 0.37
N LYS A 723 -14.94 -17.62 -0.90
CA LYS A 723 -15.86 -17.99 -2.00
C LYS A 723 -16.16 -19.50 -2.00
N ALA A 724 -15.62 -20.26 -1.04
CA ALA A 724 -15.87 -21.67 -0.87
C ALA A 724 -16.87 -21.88 0.28
N THR A 725 -18.13 -22.02 -0.08
CA THR A 725 -19.19 -22.64 0.74
C THR A 725 -18.88 -24.12 1.07
N THR A 726 -17.74 -24.65 0.61
CA THR A 726 -17.37 -26.07 0.69
C THR A 726 -16.11 -26.36 1.53
N LEU A 727 -15.36 -25.35 1.97
CA LEU A 727 -14.18 -25.54 2.83
C LEU A 727 -14.57 -25.32 4.30
N SER A 728 -14.63 -26.40 5.06
CA SER A 728 -15.08 -26.38 6.45
C SER A 728 -14.18 -25.50 7.34
N PRO A 729 -14.76 -24.73 8.29
CA PRO A 729 -14.01 -24.01 9.32
C PRO A 729 -13.02 -24.88 10.11
N ALA A 730 -13.22 -26.22 10.07
CA ALA A 730 -12.36 -27.22 10.67
C ALA A 730 -10.95 -27.30 10.06
N MET A 731 -10.74 -26.86 8.80
CA MET A 731 -9.38 -26.80 8.24
C MET A 731 -8.48 -25.75 8.90
N LEU A 732 -9.07 -24.71 9.52
CA LEU A 732 -8.33 -23.69 10.26
C LEU A 732 -7.99 -24.12 11.70
N THR A 733 -8.73 -25.10 12.24
CA THR A 733 -8.50 -25.65 13.59
C THR A 733 -7.65 -26.90 13.60
N ARG A 734 -7.63 -27.68 12.50
CA ARG A 734 -6.86 -28.91 12.46
C ARG A 734 -5.36 -28.61 12.59
N LYS A 735 -4.73 -29.22 13.59
CA LYS A 735 -3.32 -29.07 13.97
C LYS A 735 -2.33 -29.45 12.84
N GLU A 736 -2.83 -30.10 11.79
CA GLU A 736 -2.06 -30.79 10.76
C GLU A 736 -1.71 -29.96 9.51
N VAL A 737 -2.39 -28.83 9.24
CA VAL A 737 -2.09 -28.03 8.03
C VAL A 737 -1.14 -26.86 8.38
N PRO A 738 0.13 -26.89 7.93
CA PRO A 738 1.10 -25.85 8.23
C PRO A 738 0.92 -24.64 7.31
N ALA A 739 -0.20 -23.92 7.47
CA ALA A 739 -0.52 -22.70 6.70
C ALA A 739 0.52 -21.57 6.90
N ASP A 740 1.35 -21.66 7.94
CA ASP A 740 2.46 -20.75 8.20
C ASP A 740 3.72 -21.05 7.38
N SER A 741 3.87 -22.27 6.85
CA SER A 741 5.07 -22.70 6.15
C SER A 741 5.10 -22.22 4.69
N LEU A 742 6.21 -21.62 4.29
CA LEU A 742 6.41 -21.09 2.94
C LEU A 742 6.51 -22.21 1.90
N TRP A 743 7.22 -23.27 2.25
CA TRP A 743 7.43 -24.43 1.39
C TRP A 743 6.12 -25.15 1.02
N TRP A 744 5.22 -25.35 1.97
CA TRP A 744 3.90 -25.92 1.70
C TRP A 744 3.08 -25.02 0.78
N SER A 745 3.11 -23.70 1.03
CA SER A 745 2.39 -22.72 0.21
C SER A 745 2.90 -22.69 -1.24
N PHE A 746 4.22 -22.79 -1.43
CA PHE A 746 4.85 -22.92 -2.75
C PHE A 746 4.42 -24.21 -3.44
N ARG A 747 4.53 -25.36 -2.77
CA ARG A 747 4.11 -26.67 -3.31
C ARG A 747 2.65 -26.66 -3.77
N ILE A 748 1.74 -26.15 -2.94
CA ILE A 748 0.31 -26.07 -3.29
C ILE A 748 0.09 -25.15 -4.49
N SER A 749 0.74 -23.98 -4.52
CA SER A 749 0.56 -23.01 -5.61
C SER A 749 1.10 -23.53 -6.94
N PHE A 750 2.24 -24.22 -6.90
CA PHE A 750 2.83 -24.90 -8.04
C PHE A 750 1.91 -26.03 -8.54
N ALA A 751 1.37 -26.86 -7.65
CA ALA A 751 0.42 -27.91 -8.03
C ALA A 751 -0.91 -27.37 -8.61
N LEU A 752 -1.38 -26.21 -8.16
CA LEU A 752 -2.64 -25.62 -8.63
C LEU A 752 -2.49 -24.84 -9.95
N ARG A 753 -1.42 -24.04 -10.09
CA ARG A 753 -1.20 -23.14 -11.23
C ARG A 753 0.30 -23.02 -11.58
N PRO A 754 0.91 -24.10 -12.09
CA PRO A 754 2.36 -24.14 -12.30
C PRO A 754 2.85 -23.10 -13.31
N SER A 755 2.13 -22.92 -14.44
CA SER A 755 2.47 -21.97 -15.49
C SER A 755 2.59 -20.52 -15.00
N LYS A 756 1.65 -20.08 -14.15
CA LYS A 756 1.68 -18.72 -13.61
C LYS A 756 2.84 -18.53 -12.63
N VAL A 757 3.05 -19.48 -11.73
CA VAL A 757 4.14 -19.43 -10.74
C VAL A 757 5.49 -19.39 -11.45
N LEU A 758 5.66 -20.22 -12.47
CA LEU A 758 6.91 -20.34 -13.17
C LEU A 758 7.21 -19.12 -14.07
N LEU A 759 6.20 -18.56 -14.75
CA LEU A 759 6.35 -17.28 -15.45
C LEU A 759 6.78 -16.16 -14.49
N THR A 760 6.17 -16.09 -13.31
CA THR A 760 6.56 -15.07 -12.32
C THR A 760 7.98 -15.27 -11.79
N LEU A 761 8.41 -16.53 -11.61
CA LEU A 761 9.78 -16.85 -11.18
C LEU A 761 10.79 -16.47 -12.27
N PHE A 762 10.50 -16.76 -13.53
CA PHE A 762 11.36 -16.37 -14.66
C PHE A 762 11.58 -14.86 -14.73
N VAL A 763 10.48 -14.08 -14.82
CA VAL A 763 10.56 -12.63 -15.00
C VAL A 763 11.24 -11.97 -13.80
N SER A 764 10.93 -12.42 -12.58
CA SER A 764 11.54 -11.85 -11.38
C SER A 764 13.04 -12.15 -11.29
N LEU A 765 13.46 -13.39 -11.57
CA LEU A 765 14.86 -13.78 -11.56
C LEU A 765 15.65 -13.11 -12.69
N TRP A 766 15.07 -13.02 -13.89
CA TRP A 766 15.68 -12.35 -15.04
C TRP A 766 15.93 -10.87 -14.78
N VAL A 767 14.89 -10.12 -14.41
CA VAL A 767 14.99 -8.67 -14.19
C VAL A 767 15.88 -8.36 -12.98
N SER A 768 15.74 -9.09 -11.87
CA SER A 768 16.55 -8.84 -10.67
C SER A 768 18.04 -9.10 -10.91
N THR A 769 18.39 -10.17 -11.63
CA THR A 769 19.78 -10.46 -11.99
C THR A 769 20.34 -9.41 -12.93
N ALA A 770 19.55 -8.98 -13.93
CA ALA A 770 19.99 -7.97 -14.90
C ALA A 770 20.28 -6.63 -14.22
N VAL A 771 19.38 -6.20 -13.34
CA VAL A 771 19.55 -4.99 -12.55
C VAL A 771 20.79 -5.09 -11.66
N ALA A 772 20.97 -6.19 -10.93
CA ALA A 772 22.13 -6.38 -10.06
C ALA A 772 23.45 -6.31 -10.86
N VAL A 773 23.57 -7.07 -11.94
CA VAL A 773 24.77 -7.07 -12.80
C VAL A 773 25.02 -5.70 -13.39
N SER A 774 23.98 -5.00 -13.88
CA SER A 774 24.13 -3.64 -14.41
C SER A 774 24.69 -2.69 -13.36
N ILE A 775 24.30 -2.80 -12.08
CA ILE A 775 24.77 -1.88 -11.04
C ILE A 775 26.25 -2.12 -10.73
N PHE A 776 26.68 -3.39 -10.64
CA PHE A 776 28.07 -3.72 -10.34
C PHE A 776 29.02 -3.40 -11.50
N GLU A 777 28.58 -3.52 -12.75
CA GLU A 777 29.44 -3.32 -13.94
C GLU A 777 29.58 -1.87 -14.41
N ARG A 778 28.80 -0.94 -13.85
CA ARG A 778 28.84 0.47 -14.23
C ARG A 778 30.10 1.30 -13.87
N PRO A 779 31.01 0.97 -12.92
CA PRO A 779 32.21 1.78 -12.71
C PRO A 779 33.19 1.66 -13.89
N PHE A 780 32.95 0.72 -14.81
CA PHE A 780 33.73 0.55 -16.03
C PHE A 780 32.91 0.95 -17.27
N PRO A 781 33.54 1.64 -18.24
CA PRO A 781 32.94 1.85 -19.55
C PRO A 781 32.92 0.51 -20.31
N SER A 782 31.86 -0.28 -20.11
CA SER A 782 31.63 -1.57 -20.77
C SER A 782 30.31 -1.54 -21.52
N LYS A 783 30.08 -2.50 -22.43
CA LYS A 783 28.76 -2.66 -23.08
C LYS A 783 27.63 -2.88 -22.06
N LEU A 784 27.96 -3.28 -20.81
CA LEU A 784 27.00 -3.53 -19.73
C LEU A 784 26.58 -2.28 -18.96
N ASP A 785 27.05 -1.08 -19.35
CA ASP A 785 26.56 0.19 -18.80
C ASP A 785 25.08 0.45 -19.16
N GLY A 786 24.63 -0.07 -20.31
CA GLY A 786 23.22 -0.09 -20.71
C GLY A 786 22.43 -1.20 -20.03
N GLU A 787 21.28 -0.86 -19.43
CA GLU A 787 20.35 -1.82 -18.82
C GLU A 787 19.88 -2.89 -19.82
N ASP A 788 19.74 -2.52 -21.10
CA ASP A 788 19.30 -3.40 -22.18
C ASP A 788 20.30 -4.53 -22.45
N HIS A 789 21.60 -4.23 -22.40
CA HIS A 789 22.66 -5.21 -22.58
C HIS A 789 22.77 -6.16 -21.38
N ALA A 790 22.51 -5.68 -20.16
CA ALA A 790 22.45 -6.54 -18.98
C ALA A 790 21.24 -7.49 -19.01
N LEU A 791 20.08 -7.03 -19.50
CA LEU A 791 18.90 -7.87 -19.74
C LEU A 791 19.18 -8.94 -20.81
N TRP A 792 19.87 -8.56 -21.89
CA TRP A 792 20.30 -9.51 -22.92
C TRP A 792 21.25 -10.57 -22.37
N LEU A 793 22.33 -10.15 -21.71
CA LEU A 793 23.33 -11.04 -21.12
C LEU A 793 22.69 -12.05 -20.16
N THR A 794 21.83 -11.59 -19.27
CA THR A 794 21.16 -12.46 -18.29
C THR A 794 20.23 -13.46 -18.95
N LEU A 795 19.48 -13.06 -19.99
CA LEU A 795 18.62 -13.97 -20.73
C LEU A 795 19.43 -15.08 -21.41
N VAL A 796 20.50 -14.71 -22.13
CA VAL A 796 21.40 -15.64 -22.83
C VAL A 796 22.13 -16.58 -21.86
N THR A 797 22.46 -16.10 -20.67
CA THR A 797 23.12 -16.91 -19.63
C THR A 797 22.12 -17.86 -18.95
N MET A 798 20.90 -17.40 -18.67
CA MET A 798 19.84 -18.22 -18.05
C MET A 798 19.42 -19.40 -18.93
N THR A 799 19.45 -19.22 -20.25
CA THR A 799 19.14 -20.30 -21.21
C THR A 799 20.32 -21.25 -21.45
N GLY A 800 21.51 -20.94 -20.92
CA GLY A 800 22.72 -21.73 -21.11
C GLY A 800 23.38 -21.59 -22.48
N VAL A 801 23.03 -20.55 -23.26
CA VAL A 801 23.60 -20.33 -24.62
C VAL A 801 24.99 -19.72 -24.55
N GLY A 802 25.14 -18.60 -23.85
CA GLY A 802 26.45 -17.96 -23.59
C GLY A 802 27.25 -17.52 -24.83
N TYR A 803 26.73 -16.59 -25.64
CA TYR A 803 27.42 -16.10 -26.85
C TYR A 803 28.82 -15.50 -26.63
N GLY A 804 29.06 -14.88 -25.46
CA GLY A 804 30.34 -14.25 -25.13
C GLY A 804 30.54 -12.83 -25.68
N ASP A 805 29.50 -12.19 -26.19
CA ASP A 805 29.47 -10.83 -26.72
C ASP A 805 29.57 -9.73 -25.65
N ALA A 806 29.13 -10.05 -24.43
CA ALA A 806 29.31 -9.26 -23.21
C ALA A 806 29.50 -10.20 -22.00
N TYR A 807 30.27 -9.77 -21.00
CA TYR A 807 30.50 -10.53 -19.77
C TYR A 807 30.85 -9.58 -18.62
N PRO A 808 30.49 -9.93 -17.37
CA PRO A 808 30.81 -9.10 -16.21
C PRO A 808 32.31 -9.17 -15.91
N ILE A 809 32.93 -8.00 -15.79
CA ILE A 809 34.33 -7.85 -15.45
C ILE A 809 34.45 -7.89 -13.93
N THR A 810 33.62 -7.14 -13.20
CA THR A 810 33.68 -7.00 -11.74
C THR A 810 33.34 -8.30 -11.00
N MET A 811 33.91 -8.49 -9.81
CA MET A 811 33.57 -9.64 -8.95
C MET A 811 32.12 -9.65 -8.52
N GLY A 812 31.56 -8.47 -8.23
CA GLY A 812 30.13 -8.33 -7.91
C GLY A 812 29.27 -8.85 -9.06
N GLY A 813 29.49 -8.35 -10.28
CA GLY A 813 28.76 -8.79 -11.47
C GLY A 813 28.89 -10.30 -11.71
N ARG A 814 30.08 -10.88 -11.52
CA ARG A 814 30.32 -12.32 -11.65
C ARG A 814 29.55 -13.16 -10.62
N VAL A 815 29.53 -12.75 -9.36
CA VAL A 815 28.79 -13.48 -8.32
C VAL A 815 27.29 -13.46 -8.61
N PHE A 816 26.75 -12.29 -8.97
CA PHE A 816 25.32 -12.15 -9.25
C PHE A 816 24.89 -12.87 -10.53
N ILE A 817 25.70 -12.87 -11.60
CA ILE A 817 25.35 -13.63 -12.81
C ILE A 817 25.38 -15.14 -12.55
N ILE A 818 26.31 -15.65 -11.73
CA ILE A 818 26.39 -17.07 -11.38
C ILE A 818 25.16 -17.47 -10.54
N LEU A 819 24.87 -16.74 -9.47
CA LEU A 819 23.75 -17.07 -8.58
C LEU A 819 22.39 -16.89 -9.27
N GLY A 820 22.23 -15.77 -9.96
CA GLY A 820 20.98 -15.40 -10.61
C GLY A 820 20.75 -16.18 -11.90
N ALA A 821 21.64 -16.02 -12.89
CA ALA A 821 21.41 -16.58 -14.21
C ALA A 821 21.79 -18.05 -14.32
N VAL A 822 22.97 -18.46 -13.82
CA VAL A 822 23.43 -19.86 -13.97
C VAL A 822 22.66 -20.81 -13.05
N VAL A 823 22.74 -20.60 -11.74
CA VAL A 823 22.06 -21.47 -10.76
C VAL A 823 20.54 -21.33 -10.85
N GLY A 824 20.04 -20.08 -10.90
CA GLY A 824 18.62 -19.82 -11.03
C GLY A 824 18.02 -20.27 -12.37
N GLY A 825 18.75 -20.10 -13.48
CA GLY A 825 18.36 -20.59 -14.80
C GLY A 825 18.29 -22.12 -14.86
N LEU A 826 19.30 -22.81 -14.32
CA LEU A 826 19.31 -24.28 -14.24
C LEU A 826 18.13 -24.81 -13.41
N ALA A 827 17.86 -24.19 -12.26
CA ALA A 827 16.71 -24.55 -11.42
C ALA A 827 15.38 -24.31 -12.14
N PHE A 828 15.25 -23.19 -12.86
CA PHE A 828 14.07 -22.86 -13.65
C PHE A 828 13.83 -23.87 -14.79
N ILE A 829 14.88 -24.20 -15.57
CA ILE A 829 14.80 -25.19 -16.65
C ILE A 829 14.38 -26.55 -16.08
N SER A 830 14.96 -26.96 -14.95
CA SER A 830 14.62 -28.23 -14.29
C SER A 830 13.14 -28.30 -13.86
N LEU A 831 12.62 -27.22 -13.27
CA LEU A 831 11.20 -27.11 -12.91
C LEU A 831 10.30 -27.13 -14.16
N MET A 832 10.73 -26.46 -15.23
CA MET A 832 10.02 -26.47 -16.50
C MET A 832 9.93 -27.86 -17.11
N THR A 833 11.04 -28.58 -17.16
CA THR A 833 11.08 -29.95 -17.68
C THR A 833 10.17 -30.86 -16.85
N SER A 834 10.15 -30.73 -15.52
CA SER A 834 9.24 -31.51 -14.68
C SER A 834 7.77 -31.28 -15.03
N GLU A 835 7.35 -30.02 -15.15
CA GLU A 835 5.97 -29.66 -15.51
C GLU A 835 5.61 -30.10 -16.92
N PHE A 836 6.54 -29.96 -17.87
CA PHE A 836 6.36 -30.45 -19.23
C PHE A 836 6.16 -31.97 -19.27
N LEU A 837 6.96 -32.72 -18.52
CA LEU A 837 6.84 -34.18 -18.41
C LEU A 837 5.52 -34.59 -17.74
N ASP A 838 5.09 -33.89 -16.69
CA ASP A 838 3.81 -34.19 -16.03
C ASP A 838 2.60 -33.85 -16.90
N SER A 839 2.69 -32.77 -17.70
CA SER A 839 1.70 -32.45 -18.72
C SER A 839 1.63 -33.52 -19.82
N LEU A 840 2.76 -34.14 -20.19
CA LEU A 840 2.80 -35.20 -21.20
C LEU A 840 2.30 -36.56 -20.67
N LYS A 841 2.49 -36.85 -19.38
CA LYS A 841 1.99 -38.10 -18.79
C LYS A 841 0.48 -38.23 -18.96
N GLY A 842 -0.28 -37.14 -18.93
CA GLY A 842 -1.73 -37.17 -19.15
C GLY A 842 -2.51 -37.71 -17.93
N THR A 843 -3.85 -37.65 -18.00
CA THR A 843 -4.70 -37.98 -16.85
C THR A 843 -4.82 -39.49 -16.62
N LYS A 844 -5.18 -39.92 -15.40
CA LYS A 844 -5.50 -41.35 -15.12
C LYS A 844 -6.59 -41.90 -16.05
N ARG A 845 -7.51 -41.04 -16.50
CA ARG A 845 -8.58 -41.41 -17.43
C ARG A 845 -8.04 -41.63 -18.84
N GLU A 846 -7.14 -40.77 -19.33
CA GLU A 846 -6.45 -40.98 -20.60
C GLU A 846 -5.64 -42.27 -20.59
N HIS A 847 -4.89 -42.56 -19.52
CA HIS A 847 -4.20 -43.84 -19.38
C HIS A 847 -5.14 -45.04 -19.38
N ALA A 848 -6.33 -44.91 -18.78
CA ALA A 848 -7.34 -45.98 -18.83
C ALA A 848 -7.87 -46.20 -20.25
N VAL A 849 -8.09 -45.12 -21.01
CA VAL A 849 -8.49 -45.21 -22.42
C VAL A 849 -7.37 -45.82 -23.27
N LEU A 850 -6.12 -45.39 -23.10
CA LEU A 850 -4.96 -45.96 -23.80
C LEU A 850 -4.80 -47.45 -23.51
N SER A 851 -4.89 -47.86 -22.24
CA SER A 851 -4.85 -49.27 -21.85
C SER A 851 -6.01 -50.08 -22.45
N ALA A 852 -7.21 -49.50 -22.56
CA ALA A 852 -8.34 -50.14 -23.22
C ALA A 852 -8.11 -50.29 -24.74
N MET A 853 -7.55 -49.26 -25.40
CA MET A 853 -7.19 -49.31 -26.82
C MET A 853 -6.12 -50.36 -27.10
N ASP A 854 -5.09 -50.46 -26.24
CA ASP A 854 -4.05 -51.48 -26.36
C ASP A 854 -4.61 -52.89 -26.22
N LYS A 855 -5.59 -53.08 -25.32
CA LYS A 855 -6.31 -54.35 -25.19
C LYS A 855 -7.06 -54.71 -26.48
N ILE A 856 -7.77 -53.75 -27.09
CA ILE A 856 -8.51 -53.99 -28.34
C ILE A 856 -7.54 -54.37 -29.48
N LYS A 857 -6.42 -53.63 -29.61
CA LYS A 857 -5.37 -53.92 -30.60
C LYS A 857 -4.73 -55.28 -30.38
N TRP A 858 -4.48 -55.65 -29.12
CA TRP A 858 -3.93 -56.95 -28.76
C TRP A 858 -4.91 -58.08 -29.12
N GLU A 859 -6.20 -57.93 -28.80
CA GLU A 859 -7.22 -58.94 -29.13
C GLU A 859 -7.36 -59.13 -30.66
N SER A 860 -7.34 -58.04 -31.43
CA SER A 860 -7.41 -58.14 -32.90
C SER A 860 -6.17 -58.82 -33.49
N ALA A 861 -4.98 -58.46 -33.01
CA ALA A 861 -3.73 -59.11 -33.43
C ALA A 861 -3.71 -60.60 -33.07
N LEU A 862 -4.18 -60.96 -31.88
CA LEU A 862 -4.27 -62.35 -31.43
C LEU A 862 -5.21 -63.16 -32.32
N ARG A 863 -6.38 -62.61 -32.67
CA ARG A 863 -7.36 -63.25 -33.58
C ARG A 863 -6.77 -63.46 -34.97
N VAL A 864 -6.05 -62.48 -35.52
CA VAL A 864 -5.39 -62.61 -36.83
C VAL A 864 -4.28 -63.67 -36.80
N CYS A 865 -3.45 -63.69 -35.75
CA CYS A 865 -2.40 -64.70 -35.62
C CYS A 865 -2.99 -66.10 -35.42
N ALA A 866 -4.07 -66.23 -34.65
CA ALA A 866 -4.79 -67.49 -34.50
C ALA A 866 -5.37 -67.96 -35.84
N ALA A 867 -6.00 -67.07 -36.61
CA ALA A 867 -6.55 -67.39 -37.92
C ALA A 867 -5.45 -67.86 -38.89
N ARG A 868 -4.29 -67.19 -38.93
CA ARG A 868 -3.13 -67.60 -39.75
C ARG A 868 -2.56 -68.96 -39.32
N LEU A 869 -2.48 -69.21 -38.01
CA LEU A 869 -2.04 -70.50 -37.48
C LEU A 869 -2.99 -71.63 -37.90
N ILE A 870 -4.31 -71.41 -37.78
CA ILE A 870 -5.32 -72.37 -38.20
C ILE A 870 -5.26 -72.59 -39.72
N GLN A 871 -5.10 -71.54 -40.52
CA GLN A 871 -4.94 -71.64 -41.97
C GLN A 871 -3.70 -72.46 -42.37
N ALA A 872 -2.55 -72.19 -41.76
CA ALA A 872 -1.32 -72.94 -42.01
C ALA A 872 -1.46 -74.42 -41.59
N ALA A 873 -2.08 -74.68 -40.43
CA ALA A 873 -2.34 -76.04 -39.96
C ALA A 873 -3.30 -76.80 -40.88
N TRP A 874 -4.36 -76.13 -41.37
CA TRP A 874 -5.31 -76.71 -42.31
C TRP A 874 -4.68 -77.00 -43.67
N GLN A 875 -3.91 -76.07 -44.24
CA GLN A 875 -3.20 -76.28 -45.50
C GLN A 875 -2.23 -77.46 -45.40
N GLN A 876 -1.56 -77.61 -44.26
CA GLN A 876 -0.67 -78.76 -43.98
C GLN A 876 -1.46 -80.06 -43.94
N HIS A 877 -2.56 -80.10 -43.18
CA HIS A 877 -3.41 -81.27 -43.09
C HIS A 877 -3.99 -81.66 -44.45
N HIS A 878 -4.50 -80.69 -45.22
CA HIS A 878 -5.07 -80.90 -46.54
C HIS A 878 -4.02 -81.46 -47.52
N LEU A 879 -2.82 -80.88 -47.60
CA LEU A 879 -1.73 -81.39 -48.44
C LEU A 879 -1.30 -82.81 -48.05
N VAL A 880 -1.29 -83.12 -46.74
CA VAL A 880 -0.98 -84.47 -46.25
C VAL A 880 -2.10 -85.46 -46.58
N SER A 881 -3.38 -85.05 -46.56
CA SER A 881 -4.52 -85.92 -46.82
C SER A 881 -4.80 -86.17 -48.31
N THR A 882 -4.48 -85.22 -49.21
CA THR A 882 -4.83 -85.33 -50.64
C THR A 882 -3.80 -86.06 -51.51
N GLU A 883 -2.54 -86.24 -51.08
CA GLU A 883 -1.46 -86.39 -52.07
C GLU A 883 -0.33 -87.40 -51.68
N ARG A 884 -0.40 -88.67 -52.13
CA ARG A 884 0.45 -89.85 -51.72
C ARG A 884 1.80 -90.13 -52.47
N SER A 885 2.52 -89.15 -53.03
CA SER A 885 3.75 -89.43 -53.85
C SER A 885 5.01 -88.60 -53.46
N SER A 886 6.21 -89.10 -53.81
CA SER A 886 7.55 -88.69 -53.35
C SER A 886 8.08 -87.34 -53.83
N SER A 887 7.44 -86.66 -54.80
CA SER A 887 7.87 -85.33 -55.28
C SER A 887 7.69 -84.17 -54.27
N LYS A 888 7.29 -84.48 -53.02
CA LYS A 888 6.60 -83.58 -52.08
C LYS A 888 7.38 -83.20 -50.83
N GLN A 889 8.61 -83.71 -50.66
CA GLN A 889 9.40 -83.44 -49.44
C GLN A 889 9.73 -81.94 -49.27
N ARG A 890 9.92 -81.20 -50.37
CA ARG A 890 10.26 -79.76 -50.35
C ARG A 890 9.07 -78.86 -50.01
N GLY A 891 7.89 -79.15 -50.55
CA GLY A 891 6.64 -78.44 -50.24
C GLY A 891 6.18 -78.70 -48.80
N LYS A 892 6.30 -79.94 -48.32
CA LYS A 892 6.03 -80.30 -46.92
C LYS A 892 6.93 -79.55 -45.94
N ARG A 893 8.25 -79.51 -46.17
CA ARG A 893 9.20 -78.76 -45.32
C ARG A 893 8.91 -77.26 -45.29
N ALA A 894 8.54 -76.67 -46.42
CA ALA A 894 8.18 -75.24 -46.49
C ALA A 894 6.91 -74.94 -45.68
N LEU A 895 5.90 -75.80 -45.75
CA LEU A 895 4.66 -75.64 -45.01
C LEU A 895 4.82 -75.94 -43.50
N ASP A 896 5.63 -76.94 -43.15
CA ASP A 896 6.00 -77.24 -41.76
C ASP A 896 6.74 -76.03 -41.13
N HIS A 897 7.62 -75.39 -41.89
CA HIS A 897 8.31 -74.17 -41.48
C HIS A 897 7.33 -72.99 -41.31
N GLU A 898 6.37 -72.81 -42.22
CA GLU A 898 5.35 -71.75 -42.10
C GLU A 898 4.39 -72.01 -40.91
N LEU A 899 4.06 -73.27 -40.62
CA LEU A 899 3.29 -73.63 -39.43
C LEU A 899 4.06 -73.30 -38.15
N LEU A 900 5.33 -73.71 -38.04
CA LEU A 900 6.15 -73.42 -36.86
C LEU A 900 6.34 -71.90 -36.67
N LYS A 901 6.54 -71.17 -37.77
CA LYS A 901 6.66 -69.71 -37.77
C LYS A 901 5.36 -69.03 -37.31
N THR A 902 4.21 -69.43 -37.83
CA THR A 902 2.90 -68.88 -37.40
C THR A 902 2.56 -69.28 -35.96
N ALA A 903 2.91 -70.49 -35.52
CA ALA A 903 2.76 -70.93 -34.14
C ALA A 903 3.64 -70.12 -33.18
N HIS A 904 4.87 -69.83 -33.59
CA HIS A 904 5.77 -68.95 -32.85
C HIS A 904 5.23 -67.51 -32.77
N GLN A 905 4.72 -66.97 -33.88
CA GLN A 905 4.08 -65.65 -33.90
C GLN A 905 2.86 -65.58 -32.98
N PHE A 906 1.97 -66.58 -33.03
CA PHE A 906 0.84 -66.66 -32.11
C PHE A 906 1.28 -66.74 -30.65
N LYS A 907 2.31 -67.54 -30.34
CA LYS A 907 2.90 -67.62 -29.00
C LYS A 907 3.44 -66.27 -28.54
N MET A 908 4.09 -65.50 -29.41
CA MET A 908 4.60 -64.15 -29.10
C MET A 908 3.46 -63.16 -28.87
N CYS A 909 2.46 -63.11 -29.75
CA CYS A 909 1.28 -62.25 -29.58
C CYS A 909 0.52 -62.57 -28.30
N ARG A 910 0.38 -63.86 -27.95
CA ARG A 910 -0.27 -64.29 -26.70
C ARG A 910 0.51 -63.85 -25.45
N LYS A 911 1.84 -63.88 -25.51
CA LYS A 911 2.71 -63.46 -24.39
C LYS A 911 2.73 -61.94 -24.18
N GLN A 912 2.59 -61.15 -25.23
CA GLN A 912 2.55 -59.68 -25.18
C GLN A 912 1.19 -59.11 -24.72
N LYS A 913 0.57 -59.72 -23.70
CA LYS A 913 -0.71 -59.22 -23.17
C LYS A 913 -0.49 -57.87 -22.47
N PRO A 914 -1.22 -56.80 -22.81
CA PRO A 914 -1.07 -55.51 -22.15
C PRO A 914 -1.43 -55.61 -20.66
N MET A 915 -0.63 -54.96 -19.81
CA MET A 915 -0.81 -54.96 -18.36
C MET A 915 -2.13 -54.24 -18.00
N GLN A 916 -3.05 -54.92 -17.31
CA GLN A 916 -4.34 -54.34 -16.94
C GLN A 916 -4.16 -53.36 -15.78
N SER A 917 -4.31 -52.05 -16.02
CA SER A 917 -4.22 -51.02 -14.96
C SER A 917 -5.51 -50.82 -14.14
N ALA A 918 -6.51 -51.70 -14.25
CA ALA A 918 -7.88 -51.38 -13.81
C ALA A 918 -8.58 -52.43 -12.91
N ASN A 919 -7.90 -53.47 -12.41
CA ASN A 919 -8.58 -54.48 -11.57
C ASN A 919 -8.49 -54.20 -10.06
N ALA A 920 -7.46 -53.49 -9.58
CA ALA A 920 -7.33 -53.19 -8.15
C ALA A 920 -8.45 -52.27 -7.64
N SER A 921 -8.87 -51.28 -8.44
CA SER A 921 -9.91 -50.32 -8.06
C SER A 921 -11.33 -50.85 -8.18
N ARG A 922 -11.62 -51.76 -9.12
CA ARG A 922 -12.93 -52.43 -9.18
C ARG A 922 -13.10 -53.41 -8.03
N LEU A 923 -12.04 -54.16 -7.70
CA LEU A 923 -12.04 -55.08 -6.57
C LEU A 923 -12.23 -54.32 -5.25
N SER A 924 -11.53 -53.20 -5.05
CA SER A 924 -11.68 -52.41 -3.83
C SER A 924 -13.07 -51.78 -3.69
N VAL A 925 -13.66 -51.25 -4.78
CA VAL A 925 -15.02 -50.67 -4.75
C VAL A 925 -16.07 -51.75 -4.50
N PHE A 926 -15.89 -52.94 -5.06
CA PHE A 926 -16.76 -54.08 -4.81
C PHE A 926 -16.69 -54.51 -3.33
N TYR A 927 -15.48 -54.72 -2.79
CA TYR A 927 -15.28 -55.04 -1.38
C TYR A 927 -15.84 -53.98 -0.43
N SER A 928 -15.61 -52.68 -0.70
CA SER A 928 -16.14 -51.61 0.14
C SER A 928 -17.67 -51.59 0.20
N ARG A 929 -18.34 -51.78 -0.95
CA ARG A 929 -19.80 -51.80 -1.03
C ARG A 929 -20.39 -53.01 -0.31
N GLU A 930 -19.73 -54.15 -0.39
CA GLU A 930 -20.18 -55.38 0.26
C GLU A 930 -19.97 -55.32 1.78
N VAL A 931 -18.88 -54.70 2.24
CA VAL A 931 -18.64 -54.41 3.66
C VAL A 931 -19.65 -53.40 4.22
N GLU A 932 -19.99 -52.35 3.47
CA GLU A 932 -21.04 -51.39 3.87
C GLU A 932 -22.41 -52.07 4.01
N ASN A 933 -22.78 -52.91 3.05
CA ASN A 933 -24.02 -53.68 3.12
C ASN A 933 -24.02 -54.66 4.31
N TRP A 934 -22.90 -55.33 4.57
CA TRP A 934 -22.76 -56.23 5.71
C TRP A 934 -22.88 -55.48 7.05
N LEU A 935 -22.23 -54.32 7.20
CA LEU A 935 -22.34 -53.48 8.38
C LEU A 935 -23.78 -52.99 8.61
N ALA A 936 -24.47 -52.58 7.55
CA ALA A 936 -25.87 -52.17 7.64
C ALA A 936 -26.77 -53.32 8.11
N SER A 937 -26.61 -54.52 7.55
CA SER A 937 -27.37 -55.71 7.98
C SER A 937 -27.11 -56.08 9.44
N ARG A 938 -25.86 -55.97 9.90
CA ARG A 938 -25.50 -56.27 11.28
C ARG A 938 -26.04 -55.25 12.27
N GLN A 939 -26.08 -53.98 11.86
CA GLN A 939 -26.65 -52.91 12.67
C GLN A 939 -28.17 -53.10 12.84
N GLU A 940 -28.88 -53.47 11.78
CA GLU A 940 -30.33 -53.75 11.81
C GLU A 940 -30.66 -54.95 12.72
N GLU A 941 -29.84 -56.00 12.70
CA GLU A 941 -30.01 -57.16 13.58
C GLU A 941 -29.73 -56.82 15.05
N THR A 942 -28.70 -56.00 15.33
CA THR A 942 -28.43 -55.55 16.72
C THR A 942 -29.52 -54.63 17.26
N THR A 943 -30.11 -53.77 16.43
CA THR A 943 -31.23 -52.91 16.86
C THR A 943 -32.48 -53.74 17.14
N ALA A 944 -32.77 -54.74 16.31
CA ALA A 944 -33.89 -55.65 16.55
C ALA A 944 -33.73 -56.47 17.85
N GLN A 945 -32.49 -56.87 18.19
CA GLN A 945 -32.20 -57.54 19.46
C GLN A 945 -32.36 -56.62 20.68
N LEU A 946 -31.96 -55.36 20.55
CA LEU A 946 -32.15 -54.35 21.60
C LEU A 946 -33.63 -54.06 21.85
N ASP A 947 -34.42 -53.87 20.78
CA ASP A 947 -35.87 -53.65 20.88
C ASP A 947 -36.58 -54.85 21.54
N SER A 948 -36.14 -56.08 21.21
CA SER A 948 -36.65 -57.30 21.85
C SER A 948 -36.33 -57.35 23.35
N LEU A 949 -35.14 -56.90 23.75
CA LEU A 949 -34.74 -56.88 25.16
C LEU A 949 -35.47 -55.79 25.95
N GLU A 950 -35.65 -54.61 25.38
CA GLU A 950 -36.50 -53.56 25.95
C GLU A 950 -37.92 -54.07 26.17
N GLN A 951 -38.50 -54.75 25.17
CA GLN A 951 -39.85 -55.32 25.30
C GLN A 951 -39.93 -56.41 26.38
N GLN A 952 -38.87 -57.20 26.58
CA GLN A 952 -38.80 -58.17 27.68
C GLN A 952 -38.67 -57.48 29.03
N MET A 953 -37.89 -56.41 29.13
CA MET A 953 -37.78 -55.59 30.34
C MET A 953 -39.12 -54.95 30.70
N ASP A 954 -39.83 -54.36 29.73
CA ASP A 954 -41.17 -53.78 29.94
C ASP A 954 -42.17 -54.83 30.44
N LYS A 955 -42.12 -56.05 29.88
CA LYS A 955 -42.94 -57.18 30.36
C LYS A 955 -42.57 -57.57 31.79
N MET A 956 -41.29 -57.54 32.14
CA MET A 956 -40.82 -57.86 33.49
C MET A 956 -41.18 -56.77 34.49
N GLU A 957 -41.10 -55.50 34.09
CA GLU A 957 -41.49 -54.33 34.89
C GLU A 957 -43.01 -54.30 35.12
N THR A 958 -43.81 -54.55 34.08
CA THR A 958 -45.28 -54.65 34.22
C THR A 958 -45.71 -55.82 35.11
N SER A 959 -45.03 -56.96 35.02
CA SER A 959 -45.30 -58.11 35.92
C SER A 959 -44.84 -57.85 37.36
N LEU A 960 -43.73 -57.14 37.57
CA LEU A 960 -43.30 -56.66 38.90
C LEU A 960 -44.29 -55.66 39.51
N HIS A 961 -44.80 -54.72 38.71
CA HIS A 961 -45.83 -53.77 39.16
C HIS A 961 -47.16 -54.44 39.51
N LEU A 962 -47.51 -55.54 38.85
CA LEU A 962 -48.69 -56.35 39.21
C LEU A 962 -48.47 -57.11 40.52
N LEU A 963 -47.27 -57.64 40.76
CA LEU A 963 -46.93 -58.34 42.01
C LEU A 963 -46.87 -57.41 43.23
N LEU A 964 -46.44 -56.16 43.06
CA LEU A 964 -46.38 -55.15 44.15
C LEU A 964 -47.74 -54.53 44.52
N ARG A 965 -48.81 -54.84 43.79
CA ARG A 965 -50.19 -54.36 44.07
C ARG A 965 -51.06 -55.35 44.85
N VAL A 966 -50.58 -56.56 45.09
CA VAL A 966 -51.18 -57.57 45.99
C VAL A 966 -50.50 -57.44 47.35
#